data_AF-A0A7V0IXA0-F1
#
_entry.id   AF-A0A7V0IXA0-F1
#
_cell.length_a   1.000
_cell.length_b   1.000
_cell.length_c   1.000
_cell.angle_alpha   90.00
_cell.angle_beta   90.00
_cell.angle_gamma   90.00
#
_symmetry.space_group_name_H-M   'P 1'
#
loop_
_entity.id
_entity.type
_entity.pdbx_description
1 polymer ?
#
loop_
_entity_poly.entity_id
_entity_poly.type
_entity_poly.pdbx_seq_one_letter_code
_entity_poly.pdbx_strand_id
1 'polypeptide(L)'
;MKQKFETIVKYLTGADEGGESPVGIEIPAQFRPGEEDGSAISRNLNAAFLIALSGETHPLYGRADNYLRNFEAHPSWGIIVRFYREGLGLIHSEISNRCYDDERFGKDLTGLYSWISNPGNPGNNRETVEKISRLFFPEGALLSENPDEEINALRAKRKVTVSGLNPDPVTDPAKEILFTSNILITIPPVSKGIDSLSVSSSLKQRLKQIALEEQIYWFDHPTPVGAPPEHNEVLYGLDGLDKAVEIEKQRGITGGDSRVACLFSVSVTHEGLQEIAKEYLEHELKKEKNIQHIDVYVFTEADTIRLIEEILVPAAQRYTDLSDFSHLYEVVGVDGEYGRHYSFLKAIAAFWQVFISREIKGTFKIDLDQVFPQEELVEQSGSSAFEHFRTPLWGAEGIDNEGNNVELGMIAGALVNREDIGDSLFTPDVRFPGKEIKGDELIFLSALPQALSTEAEMMTRYTDSALDGKTRCIQRIHVTGGTSGILVDSLRKYRPFTPTFIGRAEDQAYILSVLFDNGRKNLRYVHKDGLIMRHDKKAFAGEAVKMAATGKLIGDYIRILVFSYYVKALPWPFKKIKDTIDPFTGCFVSRIPLTVVYLRFALKAASFFNESSDEKKQQGFEFLQSGTRRLHETILELTKEPNPLIERFRKEKKGWNMYYEILDRVETETKMGDAFGLELQKKAKSLVETCKINFE
;
A
#
# COMPACT_ATOMS: atom_id res chain seq x y z
N MET A 1 -8.38 -34.70 5.35
CA MET A 1 -8.14 -33.25 5.59
C MET A 1 -9.39 -32.42 5.34
N LYS A 2 -10.04 -32.54 4.17
CA LYS A 2 -11.31 -31.86 3.85
C LYS A 2 -12.34 -31.86 5.00
N GLN A 3 -12.75 -33.04 5.50
CA GLN A 3 -13.74 -33.16 6.59
C GLN A 3 -13.35 -32.44 7.88
N LYS A 4 -12.05 -32.42 8.22
CA LYS A 4 -11.55 -31.70 9.42
C LYS A 4 -11.72 -30.19 9.24
N PHE A 5 -11.39 -29.68 8.05
CA PHE A 5 -11.59 -28.27 7.71
C PHE A 5 -13.07 -27.89 7.69
N GLU A 6 -13.93 -28.70 7.07
CA GLU A 6 -15.39 -28.50 7.07
C GLU A 6 -15.94 -28.43 8.50
N THR A 7 -15.45 -29.28 9.42
CA THR A 7 -15.82 -29.24 10.84
C THR A 7 -15.38 -27.94 11.52
N ILE A 8 -14.19 -27.42 11.19
CA ILE A 8 -13.71 -26.12 11.70
C ILE A 8 -14.61 -24.99 11.20
N VAL A 9 -14.98 -24.98 9.91
CA VAL A 9 -15.89 -23.96 9.36
C VAL A 9 -17.28 -24.08 9.99
N LYS A 10 -17.77 -25.31 10.20
CA LYS A 10 -19.03 -25.57 10.91
C LYS A 10 -19.02 -24.98 12.32
N TYR A 11 -17.93 -25.17 13.06
CA TYR A 11 -17.74 -24.58 14.39
C TYR A 11 -17.72 -23.05 14.35
N LEU A 12 -16.99 -22.46 13.39
CA LEU A 12 -16.96 -21.00 13.21
C LEU A 12 -18.35 -20.42 12.89
N THR A 13 -19.21 -21.16 12.19
CA THR A 13 -20.50 -20.64 11.69
C THR A 13 -21.70 -20.86 12.63
N GLY A 14 -21.52 -21.51 13.79
CA GLY A 14 -22.59 -21.63 14.82
C GLY A 14 -23.63 -22.71 14.53
N ALA A 15 -23.23 -23.82 13.89
CA ALA A 15 -24.19 -24.82 13.41
C ALA A 15 -24.68 -25.86 14.45
N ASP A 16 -24.15 -25.85 15.68
CA ASP A 16 -24.52 -26.81 16.73
C ASP A 16 -25.49 -26.15 17.73
N GLU A 17 -26.63 -26.80 18.00
CA GLU A 17 -27.70 -26.25 18.84
C GLU A 17 -27.20 -25.88 20.24
N GLY A 18 -27.22 -24.58 20.56
CA GLY A 18 -26.98 -24.06 21.92
C GLY A 18 -25.54 -23.62 22.23
N GLY A 19 -24.61 -23.65 21.28
CA GLY A 19 -23.27 -23.06 21.43
C GLY A 19 -23.16 -21.69 20.75
N GLU A 20 -22.61 -20.69 21.45
CA GLU A 20 -22.30 -19.39 20.82
C GLU A 20 -21.19 -19.57 19.77
N SER A 21 -21.42 -19.06 18.55
CA SER A 21 -20.39 -19.01 17.52
C SER A 21 -19.18 -18.18 17.99
N PRO A 22 -17.93 -18.65 17.79
CA PRO A 22 -16.74 -17.86 18.15
C PRO A 22 -16.64 -16.57 17.34
N VAL A 23 -17.20 -16.50 16.12
CA VAL A 23 -17.22 -15.26 15.34
C VAL A 23 -18.31 -14.30 15.80
N GLY A 24 -19.19 -14.71 16.72
CA GLY A 24 -20.29 -13.89 17.25
C GLY A 24 -21.41 -13.64 16.24
N ILE A 25 -21.53 -14.48 15.20
CA ILE A 25 -22.55 -14.37 14.14
C ILE A 25 -23.19 -15.74 13.90
N GLU A 26 -24.51 -15.82 14.07
CA GLU A 26 -25.30 -17.02 13.83
C GLU A 26 -25.67 -17.14 12.33
N ILE A 27 -24.78 -17.75 11.55
CA ILE A 27 -24.95 -17.87 10.09
C ILE A 27 -26.23 -18.64 9.70
N PRO A 28 -26.61 -19.76 10.37
CA PRO A 28 -27.86 -20.44 10.08
C PRO A 28 -29.10 -19.54 10.21
N ALA A 29 -29.11 -18.59 11.17
CA ALA A 29 -30.22 -17.66 11.38
C ALA A 29 -30.34 -16.62 10.26
N GLN A 30 -29.24 -16.31 9.56
CA GLN A 30 -29.27 -15.39 8.42
C GLN A 30 -29.83 -16.02 7.13
N PHE A 31 -29.81 -17.35 7.02
CA PHE A 31 -30.30 -18.06 5.83
C PHE A 31 -31.83 -18.19 5.84
N ARG A 32 -32.52 -17.20 5.28
CA ARG A 32 -33.98 -17.08 5.21
C ARG A 32 -34.43 -16.99 3.75
N PRO A 33 -34.42 -18.12 3.01
CA PRO A 33 -34.62 -18.13 1.56
C PRO A 33 -36.02 -17.69 1.08
N GLY A 34 -36.98 -17.48 2.00
CA GLY A 34 -38.31 -16.95 1.67
C GLY A 34 -38.37 -15.41 1.60
N GLU A 35 -37.29 -14.71 1.94
CA GLU A 35 -37.19 -13.26 1.77
C GLU A 35 -36.51 -12.94 0.43
N GLU A 36 -37.17 -12.12 -0.40
CA GLU A 36 -36.87 -11.98 -1.83
C GLU A 36 -36.41 -10.57 -2.26
N ASP A 37 -36.29 -9.59 -1.36
CA ASP A 37 -35.70 -8.31 -1.72
C ASP A 37 -34.19 -8.43 -2.00
N GLY A 38 -33.60 -7.45 -2.70
CA GLY A 38 -32.21 -7.54 -3.15
C GLY A 38 -31.19 -7.69 -2.01
N SER A 39 -31.43 -7.02 -0.87
CA SER A 39 -30.57 -7.17 0.30
C SER A 39 -30.74 -8.55 0.94
N ALA A 40 -31.98 -9.06 1.01
CA ALA A 40 -32.25 -10.40 1.54
C ALA A 40 -31.67 -11.51 0.67
N ILE A 41 -31.79 -11.42 -0.66
CA ILE A 41 -31.16 -12.39 -1.59
C ILE A 41 -29.64 -12.40 -1.38
N SER A 42 -29.01 -11.22 -1.31
CA SER A 42 -27.56 -11.12 -1.07
C SER A 42 -27.13 -11.74 0.25
N ARG A 43 -27.86 -11.46 1.33
CA ARG A 43 -27.64 -12.10 2.63
C ARG A 43 -27.78 -13.62 2.54
N ASN A 44 -28.83 -14.11 1.86
CA ASN A 44 -29.09 -15.54 1.71
C ASN A 44 -28.01 -16.25 0.88
N LEU A 45 -27.52 -15.63 -0.19
CA LEU A 45 -26.40 -16.15 -0.99
C LEU A 45 -25.12 -16.28 -0.16
N ASN A 46 -24.81 -15.25 0.65
CA ASN A 46 -23.65 -15.27 1.55
C ASN A 46 -23.76 -16.35 2.63
N ALA A 47 -24.92 -16.45 3.29
CA ALA A 47 -25.16 -17.48 4.30
C ALA A 47 -25.13 -18.89 3.70
N ALA A 48 -25.71 -19.07 2.50
CA ALA A 48 -25.68 -20.34 1.79
C ALA A 48 -24.25 -20.79 1.44
N PHE A 49 -23.37 -19.87 1.06
CA PHE A 49 -21.96 -20.18 0.83
C PHE A 49 -21.26 -20.71 2.08
N LEU A 50 -21.39 -20.01 3.22
CA LEU A 50 -20.76 -20.43 4.48
C LEU A 50 -21.32 -21.77 5.01
N ILE A 51 -22.62 -22.01 4.84
CA ILE A 51 -23.27 -23.28 5.15
C ILE A 51 -22.74 -24.39 4.23
N ALA A 52 -22.65 -24.14 2.92
CA ALA A 52 -22.12 -25.11 1.97
C ALA A 52 -20.65 -25.45 2.24
N LEU A 53 -19.84 -24.46 2.63
CA LEU A 53 -18.42 -24.64 2.99
C LEU A 53 -18.24 -25.48 4.27
N SER A 54 -19.26 -25.55 5.13
CA SER A 54 -19.29 -26.41 6.32
C SER A 54 -19.51 -27.90 5.99
N GLY A 55 -19.75 -28.23 4.72
CA GLY A 55 -19.87 -29.60 4.22
C GLY A 55 -21.23 -30.27 4.46
N GLU A 56 -21.40 -31.46 3.88
CA GLU A 56 -22.67 -32.22 3.84
C GLU A 56 -23.24 -32.59 5.21
N THR A 57 -22.41 -32.58 6.25
CA THR A 57 -22.84 -32.87 7.63
C THR A 57 -23.57 -31.70 8.30
N HIS A 58 -23.57 -30.51 7.69
CA HIS A 58 -24.32 -29.36 8.19
C HIS A 58 -25.83 -29.55 7.91
N PRO A 59 -26.74 -29.35 8.90
CA PRO A 59 -28.18 -29.61 8.73
C PRO A 59 -28.85 -28.89 7.55
N LEU A 60 -28.38 -27.67 7.25
CA LEU A 60 -28.88 -26.83 6.16
C LEU A 60 -28.16 -27.01 4.81
N TYR A 61 -27.16 -27.90 4.69
CA TYR A 61 -26.31 -28.02 3.50
C TYR A 61 -27.11 -28.17 2.20
N GLY A 62 -28.01 -29.15 2.14
CA GLY A 62 -28.79 -29.42 0.92
C GLY A 62 -29.69 -28.25 0.51
N ARG A 63 -30.21 -27.48 1.46
CA ARG A 63 -31.01 -26.28 1.15
C ARG A 63 -30.15 -25.13 0.65
N ALA A 64 -28.98 -24.93 1.25
CA ALA A 64 -28.03 -23.90 0.85
C ALA A 64 -27.44 -24.17 -0.55
N ASP A 65 -26.98 -25.40 -0.84
CA ASP A 65 -26.45 -25.78 -2.15
C ASP A 65 -27.51 -25.59 -3.26
N ASN A 66 -28.74 -26.04 -3.02
CA ASN A 66 -29.84 -25.83 -3.96
C ASN A 66 -30.16 -24.34 -4.16
N TYR A 67 -30.10 -23.52 -3.12
CA TYR A 67 -30.31 -22.08 -3.24
C TYR A 67 -29.26 -21.43 -4.15
N LEU A 68 -27.98 -21.77 -3.98
CA LEU A 68 -26.92 -21.29 -4.87
C LEU A 68 -27.14 -21.72 -6.32
N ARG A 69 -27.49 -23.00 -6.56
CA ARG A 69 -27.77 -23.52 -7.91
C ARG A 69 -28.91 -22.77 -8.61
N ASN A 70 -29.97 -22.43 -7.89
CA ASN A 70 -31.13 -21.75 -8.46
C ASN A 70 -30.80 -20.33 -8.98
N PHE A 71 -29.78 -19.68 -8.44
CA PHE A 71 -29.37 -18.33 -8.84
C PHE A 71 -28.21 -18.30 -9.83
N GLU A 72 -27.68 -19.46 -10.26
CA GLU A 72 -26.49 -19.57 -11.14
C GLU A 72 -26.69 -18.89 -12.50
N ALA A 73 -27.88 -19.03 -13.09
CA ALA A 73 -28.24 -18.41 -14.37
C ALA A 73 -28.96 -17.05 -14.20
N HIS A 74 -29.06 -16.51 -12.98
CA HIS A 74 -29.81 -15.29 -12.73
C HIS A 74 -29.04 -14.05 -13.23
N PRO A 75 -29.64 -13.15 -14.05
CA PRO A 75 -28.94 -12.00 -14.63
C PRO A 75 -28.25 -11.09 -13.61
N SER A 76 -28.91 -10.81 -12.49
CA SER A 76 -28.41 -9.90 -11.44
C SER A 76 -27.50 -10.57 -10.40
N TRP A 77 -27.52 -11.90 -10.29
CA TRP A 77 -26.91 -12.62 -9.15
C TRP A 77 -25.90 -13.69 -9.57
N GLY A 78 -25.85 -14.04 -10.87
CA GLY A 78 -25.00 -15.10 -11.39
C GLY A 78 -23.51 -14.89 -11.13
N ILE A 79 -23.04 -13.64 -11.11
CA ILE A 79 -21.64 -13.32 -10.78
C ILE A 79 -21.31 -13.68 -9.31
N ILE A 80 -22.18 -13.28 -8.37
CA ILE A 80 -22.01 -13.59 -6.94
C ILE A 80 -22.02 -15.10 -6.71
N VAL A 81 -22.99 -15.80 -7.31
CA VAL A 81 -23.10 -17.26 -7.21
C VAL A 81 -21.88 -17.95 -7.78
N ARG A 82 -21.42 -17.53 -8.98
CA ARG A 82 -20.24 -18.12 -9.62
C ARG A 82 -19.00 -17.95 -8.74
N PHE A 83 -18.77 -16.73 -8.24
CA PHE A 83 -17.66 -16.44 -7.32
C PHE A 83 -17.66 -17.38 -6.11
N TYR A 84 -18.81 -17.59 -5.47
CA TYR A 84 -18.91 -18.48 -4.31
C TYR A 84 -18.77 -19.96 -4.67
N ARG A 85 -19.38 -20.42 -5.77
CA ARG A 85 -19.31 -21.83 -6.17
C ARG A 85 -17.91 -22.24 -6.60
N GLU A 86 -17.22 -21.40 -7.36
CA GLU A 86 -15.81 -21.61 -7.69
C GLU A 86 -14.95 -21.54 -6.41
N GLY A 87 -15.26 -20.61 -5.50
CA GLY A 87 -14.63 -20.48 -4.19
C GLY A 87 -14.64 -21.77 -3.36
N LEU A 88 -15.78 -22.49 -3.31
CA LEU A 88 -15.86 -23.78 -2.60
C LEU A 88 -14.79 -24.77 -3.11
N GLY A 89 -14.63 -24.89 -4.42
CA GLY A 89 -13.62 -25.77 -5.03
C GLY A 89 -12.19 -25.30 -4.79
N LEU A 90 -11.95 -24.00 -4.92
CA LEU A 90 -10.65 -23.37 -4.72
C LEU A 90 -10.16 -23.53 -3.27
N ILE A 91 -11.01 -23.27 -2.28
CA ILE A 91 -10.68 -23.40 -0.85
C ILE A 91 -10.30 -24.84 -0.50
N HIS A 92 -11.14 -25.82 -0.89
CA HIS A 92 -10.85 -27.21 -0.58
C HIS A 92 -9.55 -27.70 -1.25
N SER A 93 -9.27 -27.25 -2.46
CA SER A 93 -8.04 -27.57 -3.17
C SER A 93 -6.83 -26.94 -2.49
N GLU A 94 -6.91 -25.66 -2.12
CA GLU A 94 -5.84 -24.93 -1.43
C GLU A 94 -5.49 -25.57 -0.08
N ILE A 95 -6.49 -25.89 0.74
CA ILE A 95 -6.29 -26.55 2.04
C ILE A 95 -5.68 -27.94 1.87
N SER A 96 -6.16 -28.72 0.90
CA SER A 96 -5.65 -30.07 0.65
C SER A 96 -4.21 -30.05 0.17
N ASN A 97 -3.90 -29.18 -0.79
CA ASN A 97 -2.54 -29.01 -1.31
C ASN A 97 -1.59 -28.50 -0.20
N ARG A 98 -2.02 -27.51 0.60
CA ARG A 98 -1.17 -26.99 1.68
C ARG A 98 -0.91 -28.04 2.77
N CYS A 99 -1.88 -28.88 3.11
CA CYS A 99 -1.66 -29.98 4.05
C CYS A 99 -0.64 -31.01 3.53
N TYR A 100 -0.55 -31.16 2.21
CA TYR A 100 0.41 -32.05 1.56
C TYR A 100 1.81 -31.43 1.51
N ASP A 101 1.91 -30.13 1.18
CA ASP A 101 3.17 -29.42 0.99
C ASP A 101 3.81 -28.86 2.26
N ASP A 102 3.02 -28.64 3.33
CA ASP A 102 3.45 -28.04 4.59
C ASP A 102 2.97 -28.88 5.78
N GLU A 103 3.87 -29.73 6.30
CA GLU A 103 3.59 -30.63 7.42
C GLU A 103 3.14 -29.86 8.69
N ARG A 104 3.70 -28.66 8.91
CA ARG A 104 3.33 -27.83 10.07
C ARG A 104 1.88 -27.35 9.94
N PHE A 105 1.48 -26.91 8.75
CA PHE A 105 0.09 -26.54 8.49
C PHE A 105 -0.87 -27.72 8.72
N GLY A 106 -0.52 -28.92 8.25
CA GLY A 106 -1.33 -30.13 8.48
C GLY A 106 -1.49 -30.49 9.96
N LYS A 107 -0.44 -30.25 10.77
CA LYS A 107 -0.46 -30.39 12.23
C LYS A 107 -1.35 -29.35 12.89
N ASP A 108 -1.23 -28.07 12.50
CA ASP A 108 -2.04 -26.98 13.05
C ASP A 108 -3.55 -27.20 12.77
N LEU A 109 -3.90 -27.61 11.54
CA LEU A 109 -5.27 -27.95 11.17
C LEU A 109 -5.81 -29.14 11.99
N THR A 110 -5.02 -30.18 12.16
CA THR A 110 -5.42 -31.34 12.97
C THR A 110 -5.55 -30.98 14.45
N GLY A 111 -4.64 -30.16 14.96
CA GLY A 111 -4.65 -29.67 16.34
C GLY A 111 -5.90 -28.84 16.65
N LEU A 112 -6.26 -27.91 15.75
CA LEU A 112 -7.49 -27.13 15.91
C LEU A 112 -8.74 -28.02 15.85
N TYR A 113 -8.81 -28.95 14.89
CA TYR A 113 -9.92 -29.91 14.80
C TYR A 113 -10.09 -30.73 16.10
N SER A 114 -8.99 -31.29 16.62
CA SER A 114 -9.00 -32.05 17.87
C SER A 114 -9.38 -31.19 19.08
N TRP A 115 -9.00 -29.91 19.08
CA TRP A 115 -9.34 -28.96 20.13
C TRP A 115 -10.85 -28.69 20.18
N ILE A 116 -11.46 -28.32 19.06
CA ILE A 116 -12.90 -27.97 18.98
C ILE A 116 -13.81 -29.18 19.14
N SER A 117 -13.33 -30.38 18.80
CA SER A 117 -14.11 -31.63 18.94
C SER A 117 -14.22 -32.09 20.40
N ASN A 118 -13.51 -31.46 21.34
CA ASN A 118 -13.57 -31.80 22.76
C ASN A 118 -14.54 -30.85 23.50
N PRO A 119 -15.65 -31.34 24.08
CA PRO A 119 -16.69 -30.50 24.68
C PRO A 119 -16.24 -29.55 25.80
N GLY A 120 -15.12 -29.83 26.48
CA GLY A 120 -14.62 -29.00 27.58
C GLY A 120 -13.75 -27.80 27.15
N ASN A 121 -13.30 -27.77 25.90
CA ASN A 121 -12.32 -26.81 25.41
C ASN A 121 -12.91 -25.48 24.88
N PRO A 122 -14.09 -25.45 24.22
CA PRO A 122 -14.69 -24.22 23.71
C PRO A 122 -14.93 -23.13 24.76
N GLY A 123 -15.00 -23.49 26.06
CA GLY A 123 -15.11 -22.51 27.16
C GLY A 123 -13.83 -21.69 27.42
N ASN A 124 -12.68 -22.09 26.87
CA ASN A 124 -11.44 -21.31 26.92
C ASN A 124 -11.31 -20.46 25.64
N ASN A 125 -11.92 -19.27 25.66
CA ASN A 125 -11.95 -18.36 24.51
C ASN A 125 -10.54 -18.04 24.00
N ARG A 126 -9.59 -17.77 24.92
CA ARG A 126 -8.22 -17.37 24.58
C ARG A 126 -7.46 -18.43 23.79
N GLU A 127 -7.41 -19.66 24.30
CA GLU A 127 -6.69 -20.74 23.61
C GLU A 127 -7.38 -21.13 22.30
N THR A 128 -8.70 -20.99 22.22
CA THR A 128 -9.46 -21.19 20.98
C THR A 128 -9.06 -20.17 19.91
N VAL A 129 -9.05 -18.87 20.25
CA VAL A 129 -8.61 -17.80 19.35
C VAL A 129 -7.17 -18.04 18.89
N GLU A 130 -6.26 -18.40 19.80
CA GLU A 130 -4.87 -18.67 19.45
C GLU A 130 -4.73 -19.82 18.44
N LYS A 131 -5.44 -20.95 18.63
CA LYS A 131 -5.39 -22.07 17.68
C LYS A 131 -6.03 -21.74 16.33
N ILE A 132 -7.08 -20.92 16.31
CA ILE A 132 -7.66 -20.38 15.07
C ILE A 132 -6.63 -19.50 14.35
N SER A 133 -5.99 -18.57 15.06
CA SER A 133 -4.94 -17.70 14.50
C SER A 133 -3.77 -18.51 13.97
N ARG A 134 -3.27 -19.54 14.66
CA ARG A 134 -2.18 -20.39 14.14
C ARG A 134 -2.49 -21.02 12.79
N LEU A 135 -3.76 -21.31 12.48
CA LEU A 135 -4.18 -21.86 11.20
C LEU A 135 -4.36 -20.79 10.11
N PHE A 136 -5.09 -19.71 10.42
CA PHE A 136 -5.51 -18.71 9.42
C PHE A 136 -4.60 -17.47 9.35
N PHE A 137 -4.03 -17.06 10.47
CA PHE A 137 -3.23 -15.85 10.65
C PHE A 137 -2.15 -16.01 11.74
N PRO A 138 -1.07 -16.77 11.46
CA PRO A 138 -0.08 -17.14 12.47
C PRO A 138 0.59 -15.94 13.15
N GLU A 139 0.67 -14.81 12.47
CA GLU A 139 1.24 -13.56 12.96
C GLU A 139 0.42 -13.00 14.12
N GLY A 140 -0.89 -13.26 14.16
CA GLY A 140 -1.76 -12.85 15.27
C GLY A 140 -1.62 -13.74 16.52
N ALA A 141 -1.15 -14.98 16.37
CA ALA A 141 -1.08 -15.93 17.49
C ALA A 141 0.00 -15.56 18.53
N LEU A 142 1.06 -14.85 18.12
CA LEU A 142 2.19 -14.51 18.98
C LEU A 142 1.96 -13.24 19.84
N LEU A 143 0.96 -12.41 19.51
CA LEU A 143 0.94 -11.00 19.91
C LEU A 143 0.09 -10.65 21.15
N SER A 144 -0.30 -11.62 21.97
CA SER A 144 -1.34 -11.39 23.01
C SER A 144 -0.95 -11.60 24.47
N GLU A 145 0.27 -12.09 24.80
CA GLU A 145 0.66 -12.32 26.21
C GLU A 145 1.70 -11.33 26.76
N ASN A 146 2.66 -10.87 25.96
CA ASN A 146 3.66 -9.88 26.39
C ASN A 146 4.14 -8.98 25.23
N PRO A 147 3.43 -7.86 24.95
CA PRO A 147 3.79 -6.95 23.85
C PRO A 147 5.23 -6.41 23.94
N ASP A 148 5.73 -6.11 25.15
CA ASP A 148 7.07 -5.56 25.34
C ASP A 148 8.18 -6.54 24.94
N GLU A 149 8.01 -7.84 25.20
CA GLU A 149 8.95 -8.87 24.77
C GLU A 149 9.00 -8.99 23.25
N GLU A 150 7.84 -9.00 22.59
CA GLU A 150 7.74 -9.05 21.13
C GLU A 150 8.31 -7.79 20.46
N ILE A 151 8.06 -6.61 21.05
CA ILE A 151 8.63 -5.33 20.61
C ILE A 151 10.16 -5.39 20.65
N ASN A 152 10.72 -5.86 21.77
CA ASN A 152 12.17 -5.95 21.94
C ASN A 152 12.79 -7.03 21.05
N ALA A 153 12.12 -8.16 20.85
CA ALA A 153 12.54 -9.21 19.92
C ALA A 153 12.57 -8.68 18.48
N LEU A 154 11.56 -7.91 18.07
CA LEU A 154 11.53 -7.30 16.75
C LEU A 154 12.63 -6.23 16.59
N ARG A 155 12.85 -5.37 17.58
CA ARG A 155 13.98 -4.41 17.58
C ARG A 155 15.33 -5.13 17.44
N ALA A 156 15.54 -6.21 18.18
CA ALA A 156 16.76 -7.02 18.08
C ALA A 156 16.94 -7.61 16.68
N LYS A 157 15.87 -8.14 16.08
CA LYS A 157 15.86 -8.65 14.69
C LYS A 157 16.18 -7.55 13.67
N ARG A 158 15.76 -6.32 13.91
CA ARG A 158 16.00 -5.17 13.03
C ARG A 158 17.34 -4.48 13.23
N LYS A 159 18.12 -4.86 14.24
CA LYS A 159 19.37 -4.20 14.58
C LYS A 159 20.42 -4.32 13.47
N VAL A 160 21.11 -3.23 13.22
CA VAL A 160 22.28 -3.13 12.34
C VAL A 160 23.46 -2.60 13.16
N THR A 161 24.61 -3.27 13.04
CA THR A 161 25.89 -2.75 13.52
C THR A 161 26.53 -1.98 12.38
N VAL A 162 26.69 -0.67 12.55
CA VAL A 162 27.22 0.24 11.52
C VAL A 162 28.72 -0.01 11.36
N SER A 163 29.15 -0.25 10.13
CA SER A 163 30.57 -0.46 9.78
C SER A 163 31.19 0.76 9.11
N GLY A 164 30.38 1.62 8.49
CA GLY A 164 30.81 2.87 7.87
C GLY A 164 29.64 3.81 7.67
N LEU A 165 29.84 5.10 7.99
CA LEU A 165 28.87 6.15 7.70
C LEU A 165 28.90 6.54 6.22
N ASN A 166 27.82 7.14 5.72
CA ASN A 166 27.81 7.72 4.38
C ASN A 166 28.92 8.79 4.28
N PRO A 167 29.89 8.65 3.35
CA PRO A 167 30.96 9.62 3.18
C PRO A 167 30.51 10.94 2.54
N ASP A 168 29.37 10.97 1.87
CA ASP A 168 28.78 12.15 1.23
C ASP A 168 27.29 12.28 1.60
N PRO A 169 26.98 12.61 2.86
CA PRO A 169 25.61 12.78 3.31
C PRO A 169 24.93 13.97 2.63
N VAL A 170 23.60 14.04 2.73
CA VAL A 170 22.86 15.26 2.40
C VAL A 170 23.29 16.38 3.36
N THR A 171 23.59 17.54 2.80
CA THR A 171 24.01 18.75 3.50
C THR A 171 23.05 19.92 3.26
N ASP A 172 22.41 20.00 2.09
CA ASP A 172 21.38 21.00 1.78
C ASP A 172 20.13 20.30 1.23
N PRO A 173 19.22 19.84 2.10
CA PRO A 173 18.01 19.11 1.69
C PRO A 173 17.15 19.87 0.67
N ALA A 174 17.18 21.21 0.66
CA ALA A 174 16.40 21.99 -0.29
C ALA A 174 16.88 21.82 -1.74
N LYS A 175 18.18 21.59 -1.94
CA LYS A 175 18.81 21.46 -3.27
C LYS A 175 19.13 20.02 -3.64
N GLU A 176 19.41 19.19 -2.64
CA GLU A 176 19.90 17.83 -2.84
C GLU A 176 18.79 16.77 -2.76
N ILE A 177 17.58 17.12 -2.30
CA ILE A 177 16.43 16.20 -2.26
C ILE A 177 15.34 16.68 -3.21
N LEU A 178 14.90 15.79 -4.09
CA LEU A 178 13.66 15.98 -4.85
C LEU A 178 12.48 15.49 -4.01
N PHE A 179 11.60 16.39 -3.58
CA PHE A 179 10.38 16.00 -2.89
C PHE A 179 9.35 15.53 -3.91
N THR A 180 8.61 14.48 -3.58
CA THR A 180 7.66 13.86 -4.49
C THR A 180 6.34 13.54 -3.82
N SER A 181 5.24 13.59 -4.56
CA SER A 181 3.93 13.13 -4.09
C SER A 181 3.05 12.69 -5.25
N ASN A 182 1.93 12.06 -4.94
CA ASN A 182 0.92 11.68 -5.93
C ASN A 182 -0.37 12.46 -5.70
N ILE A 183 -0.97 12.92 -6.77
CA ILE A 183 -2.30 13.49 -6.82
C ILE A 183 -3.21 12.47 -7.52
N LEU A 184 -4.28 12.08 -6.85
CA LEU A 184 -5.24 11.11 -7.35
C LEU A 184 -6.55 11.84 -7.61
N ILE A 185 -7.06 11.83 -8.83
CA ILE A 185 -8.26 12.59 -9.20
C ILE A 185 -9.42 11.65 -9.54
N THR A 186 -10.61 11.99 -9.05
CA THR A 186 -11.84 11.28 -9.38
C THR A 186 -13.00 12.20 -9.75
N ILE A 187 -14.05 11.59 -10.30
CA ILE A 187 -15.27 12.30 -10.66
C ILE A 187 -15.95 12.90 -9.42
N PRO A 188 -16.71 13.99 -9.58
CA PRO A 188 -17.47 14.59 -8.48
C PRO A 188 -18.45 13.60 -7.82
N PRO A 189 -18.73 13.71 -6.50
CA PRO A 189 -19.70 12.86 -5.85
C PRO A 189 -21.10 13.03 -6.44
N VAL A 190 -21.86 11.94 -6.56
CA VAL A 190 -23.25 11.94 -7.09
C VAL A 190 -24.14 12.93 -6.33
N SER A 191 -23.93 13.09 -5.02
CA SER A 191 -24.70 13.98 -4.15
C SER A 191 -24.55 15.47 -4.46
N LYS A 192 -23.40 15.91 -4.99
CA LYS A 192 -23.16 17.35 -5.26
C LYS A 192 -23.68 17.82 -6.62
N GLY A 193 -23.83 16.92 -7.59
CA GLY A 193 -24.28 17.23 -8.96
C GLY A 193 -23.28 18.13 -9.73
N ILE A 194 -22.89 17.72 -10.93
CA ILE A 194 -21.83 18.40 -11.72
C ILE A 194 -22.15 19.88 -12.01
N ASP A 195 -23.44 20.23 -12.12
CA ASP A 195 -23.88 21.59 -12.42
C ASP A 195 -23.59 22.60 -11.30
N SER A 196 -23.47 22.14 -10.05
CA SER A 196 -23.20 23.01 -8.89
C SER A 196 -21.71 23.38 -8.74
N LEU A 197 -20.81 22.71 -9.48
CA LEU A 197 -19.38 22.88 -9.31
C LEU A 197 -18.91 24.27 -9.73
N SER A 198 -17.93 24.81 -9.01
CA SER A 198 -17.29 26.10 -9.32
C SER A 198 -16.16 25.95 -10.35
N VAL A 199 -16.48 25.31 -11.50
CA VAL A 199 -15.56 25.10 -12.63
C VAL A 199 -16.17 25.62 -13.93
N SER A 200 -15.36 25.74 -15.00
CA SER A 200 -15.80 26.28 -16.29
C SER A 200 -16.95 25.47 -16.90
N SER A 201 -17.84 26.11 -17.67
CA SER A 201 -18.96 25.43 -18.33
C SER A 201 -18.49 24.31 -19.29
N SER A 202 -17.34 24.52 -19.95
CA SER A 202 -16.68 23.51 -20.78
C SER A 202 -16.29 22.28 -19.95
N LEU A 203 -15.66 22.50 -18.80
CA LEU A 203 -15.26 21.41 -17.90
C LEU A 203 -16.47 20.65 -17.36
N LYS A 204 -17.56 21.35 -17.00
CA LYS A 204 -18.82 20.70 -16.59
C LYS A 204 -19.38 19.77 -17.67
N GLN A 205 -19.36 20.19 -18.93
CA GLN A 205 -19.85 19.36 -20.04
C GLN A 205 -19.00 18.10 -20.23
N ARG A 206 -17.66 18.23 -20.17
CA ARG A 206 -16.75 17.09 -20.22
C ARG A 206 -16.96 16.14 -19.04
N LEU A 207 -17.04 16.66 -17.81
CA LEU A 207 -17.28 15.85 -16.60
C LEU A 207 -18.58 15.04 -16.69
N LYS A 208 -19.63 15.58 -17.31
CA LYS A 208 -20.89 14.83 -17.53
C LYS A 208 -20.71 13.62 -18.44
N GLN A 209 -19.81 13.70 -19.42
CA GLN A 209 -19.48 12.58 -20.30
C GLN A 209 -18.60 11.56 -19.55
N ILE A 210 -17.58 12.05 -18.85
CA ILE A 210 -16.65 11.22 -18.08
C ILE A 210 -17.36 10.44 -16.97
N ALA A 211 -18.37 11.04 -16.32
CA ALA A 211 -19.15 10.36 -15.29
C ALA A 211 -19.97 9.16 -15.80
N LEU A 212 -20.05 8.94 -17.12
CA LEU A 212 -20.66 7.76 -17.73
C LEU A 212 -19.65 6.65 -18.03
N GLU A 213 -18.34 6.94 -17.93
CA GLU A 213 -17.27 5.97 -18.14
C GLU A 213 -17.22 4.97 -16.97
N GLU A 214 -16.66 3.79 -17.23
CA GLU A 214 -16.33 2.87 -16.16
C GLU A 214 -15.06 3.33 -15.44
N GLN A 215 -15.08 3.28 -14.11
CA GLN A 215 -13.88 3.50 -13.29
C GLN A 215 -12.87 2.38 -13.53
N ILE A 216 -11.63 2.74 -13.89
CA ILE A 216 -10.56 1.81 -14.24
C ILE A 216 -9.55 1.57 -13.12
N TYR A 217 -9.42 2.50 -12.15
CA TYR A 217 -8.49 2.38 -11.03
C TYR A 217 -9.16 2.74 -9.69
N TRP A 218 -8.75 2.07 -8.60
CA TRP A 218 -9.32 2.24 -7.26
C TRP A 218 -8.27 2.76 -6.28
N PHE A 219 -8.39 4.04 -5.96
CA PHE A 219 -7.53 4.72 -5.00
C PHE A 219 -8.20 4.84 -3.63
N ASP A 220 -7.39 4.98 -2.57
CA ASP A 220 -7.84 5.04 -1.18
C ASP A 220 -8.60 6.32 -0.84
N HIS A 221 -8.11 7.45 -1.34
CA HIS A 221 -8.64 8.79 -1.10
C HIS A 221 -8.41 9.69 -2.33
N PRO A 222 -8.97 9.35 -3.51
CA PRO A 222 -8.86 10.25 -4.66
C PRO A 222 -9.61 11.55 -4.39
N THR A 223 -9.01 12.67 -4.73
CA THR A 223 -9.60 14.01 -4.65
C THR A 223 -10.68 14.16 -5.74
N PRO A 224 -11.96 14.35 -5.37
CA PRO A 224 -13.01 14.58 -6.35
C PRO A 224 -12.85 15.95 -7.01
N VAL A 225 -13.08 16.02 -8.32
CA VAL A 225 -13.09 17.30 -9.03
C VAL A 225 -14.13 18.24 -8.40
N GLY A 226 -13.69 19.45 -8.06
CA GLY A 226 -14.51 20.46 -7.37
C GLY A 226 -14.71 20.19 -5.88
N ALA A 227 -13.83 19.39 -5.26
CA ALA A 227 -13.67 19.40 -3.82
C ALA A 227 -13.41 20.85 -3.33
N PRO A 228 -14.09 21.29 -2.25
CA PRO A 228 -13.85 22.63 -1.73
C PRO A 228 -12.44 22.72 -1.13
N PRO A 229 -11.81 23.91 -1.08
CA PRO A 229 -10.41 24.05 -0.67
C PRO A 229 -10.08 23.41 0.68
N GLU A 230 -10.97 23.52 1.67
CA GLU A 230 -10.78 22.93 3.00
C GLU A 230 -10.79 21.39 3.01
N HIS A 231 -11.25 20.74 1.93
CA HIS A 231 -11.21 19.30 1.72
C HIS A 231 -10.25 18.90 0.58
N ASN A 232 -9.39 19.81 0.11
CA ASN A 232 -8.45 19.56 -0.96
C ASN A 232 -7.07 19.23 -0.37
N GLU A 233 -6.73 17.95 -0.33
CA GLU A 233 -5.45 17.45 0.20
C GLU A 233 -4.25 18.10 -0.51
N VAL A 234 -4.35 18.36 -1.82
CA VAL A 234 -3.26 18.97 -2.59
C VAL A 234 -2.89 20.36 -2.05
N LEU A 235 -3.89 21.21 -1.80
CA LEU A 235 -3.66 22.56 -1.28
C LEU A 235 -3.11 22.49 0.14
N TYR A 236 -3.65 21.58 0.96
CA TYR A 236 -3.22 21.38 2.34
C TYR A 236 -1.75 20.95 2.47
N GLY A 237 -1.37 19.88 1.75
CA GLY A 237 -0.01 19.35 1.81
C GLY A 237 1.03 20.33 1.28
N LEU A 238 0.70 21.10 0.24
CA LEU A 238 1.55 22.15 -0.30
C LEU A 238 1.78 23.30 0.69
N ASP A 239 0.71 23.81 1.30
CA ASP A 239 0.81 24.85 2.34
C ASP A 239 1.65 24.36 3.54
N GLY A 240 1.45 23.10 3.95
CA GLY A 240 2.24 22.47 5.01
C GLY A 240 3.72 22.36 4.67
N LEU A 241 4.07 21.95 3.45
CA LEU A 241 5.46 21.90 3.00
C LEU A 241 6.08 23.30 2.88
N ASP A 242 5.36 24.27 2.32
CA ASP A 242 5.84 25.64 2.14
C ASP A 242 6.20 26.28 3.50
N LYS A 243 5.31 26.16 4.48
CA LYS A 243 5.55 26.59 5.88
C LYS A 243 6.73 25.87 6.50
N ALA A 244 6.87 24.56 6.26
CA ALA A 244 8.00 23.81 6.76
C ALA A 244 9.31 24.41 6.22
N VAL A 245 9.39 24.73 4.93
CA VAL A 245 10.57 25.36 4.31
C VAL A 245 10.81 26.77 4.83
N GLU A 246 9.76 27.56 5.08
CA GLU A 246 9.89 28.88 5.71
C GLU A 246 10.66 28.78 7.04
N ILE A 247 10.25 27.84 7.90
CA ILE A 247 10.90 27.61 9.20
C ILE A 247 12.36 27.16 9.03
N GLU A 248 12.65 26.31 8.04
CA GLU A 248 14.03 25.90 7.74
C GLU A 248 14.92 27.10 7.33
N LYS A 249 14.36 28.06 6.59
CA LYS A 249 15.05 29.31 6.24
C LYS A 249 15.28 30.19 7.46
N GLN A 250 14.26 30.37 8.30
CA GLN A 250 14.36 31.15 9.54
C GLN A 250 15.42 30.57 10.50
N ARG A 251 15.56 29.24 10.53
CA ARG A 251 16.59 28.53 11.30
C ARG A 251 17.98 28.55 10.66
N GLY A 252 18.12 29.07 9.44
CA GLY A 252 19.39 29.08 8.70
C GLY A 252 19.83 27.70 8.22
N ILE A 253 18.92 26.72 8.19
CA ILE A 253 19.19 25.36 7.69
C ILE A 253 19.33 25.40 6.18
N THR A 254 18.45 26.12 5.47
CA THR A 254 18.58 26.37 4.03
C THR A 254 18.69 27.87 3.74
N GLY A 255 19.31 28.22 2.60
CA GLY A 255 19.48 29.62 2.21
C GLY A 255 18.14 30.31 1.96
N GLY A 256 18.04 31.61 2.30
CA GLY A 256 16.80 32.38 2.19
C GLY A 256 16.18 32.40 0.79
N ASP A 257 17.03 32.42 -0.25
CA ASP A 257 16.61 32.41 -1.66
C ASP A 257 16.36 30.99 -2.22
N SER A 258 16.65 29.94 -1.44
CA SER A 258 16.49 28.57 -1.91
C SER A 258 15.01 28.23 -2.08
N ARG A 259 14.69 27.47 -3.12
CA ARG A 259 13.37 26.88 -3.32
C ARG A 259 13.50 25.37 -3.38
N VAL A 260 12.51 24.68 -2.84
CA VAL A 260 12.46 23.21 -2.84
C VAL A 260 11.71 22.74 -4.08
N ALA A 261 12.31 21.83 -4.85
CA ALA A 261 11.62 21.19 -5.97
C ALA A 261 10.67 20.10 -5.43
N CYS A 262 9.38 20.23 -5.76
CA CYS A 262 8.33 19.27 -5.42
C CYS A 262 7.64 18.78 -6.69
N LEU A 263 7.69 17.46 -6.93
CA LEU A 263 7.14 16.83 -8.13
C LEU A 263 5.91 15.98 -7.80
N PHE A 264 4.83 16.21 -8.53
CA PHE A 264 3.58 15.47 -8.41
C PHE A 264 3.31 14.60 -9.63
N SER A 265 3.07 13.32 -9.39
CA SER A 265 2.43 12.46 -10.38
C SER A 265 0.92 12.63 -10.30
N VAL A 266 0.24 12.79 -11.44
CA VAL A 266 -1.21 12.88 -11.49
C VAL A 266 -1.77 11.58 -12.07
N SER A 267 -2.52 10.85 -11.24
CA SER A 267 -3.23 9.64 -11.66
C SER A 267 -4.73 9.87 -11.58
N VAL A 268 -5.47 9.28 -12.52
CA VAL A 268 -6.92 9.46 -12.59
C VAL A 268 -7.68 8.14 -12.46
N THR A 269 -8.93 8.20 -12.00
CA THR A 269 -9.79 7.02 -11.86
C THR A 269 -10.54 6.62 -13.14
N HIS A 270 -10.67 7.55 -14.09
CA HIS A 270 -11.40 7.40 -15.36
C HIS A 270 -10.53 7.96 -16.49
N GLU A 271 -10.54 7.32 -17.66
CA GLU A 271 -9.67 7.68 -18.78
C GLU A 271 -9.89 9.14 -19.24
N GLY A 272 -11.14 9.59 -19.36
CA GLY A 272 -11.44 10.94 -19.82
C GLY A 272 -10.99 12.06 -18.87
N LEU A 273 -10.65 11.74 -17.60
CA LEU A 273 -10.07 12.72 -16.68
C LEU A 273 -8.64 13.13 -17.06
N GLN A 274 -7.90 12.30 -17.82
CA GLN A 274 -6.50 12.57 -18.20
C GLN A 274 -6.36 13.91 -18.93
N GLU A 275 -7.28 14.22 -19.83
CA GLU A 275 -7.25 15.43 -20.64
C GLU A 275 -7.48 16.71 -19.84
N ILE A 276 -8.18 16.61 -18.70
CA ILE A 276 -8.63 17.77 -17.93
C ILE A 276 -7.90 17.94 -16.59
N ALA A 277 -7.18 16.91 -16.14
CA ALA A 277 -6.55 16.87 -14.84
C ALA A 277 -5.57 18.04 -14.63
N LYS A 278 -4.71 18.33 -15.62
CA LYS A 278 -3.74 19.43 -15.53
C LYS A 278 -4.41 20.80 -15.49
N GLU A 279 -5.35 21.06 -16.39
CA GLU A 279 -6.11 22.32 -16.41
C GLU A 279 -6.84 22.55 -15.08
N TYR A 280 -7.46 21.50 -14.54
CA TYR A 280 -8.13 21.54 -13.25
C TYR A 280 -7.15 21.87 -12.11
N LEU A 281 -6.02 21.16 -12.03
CA LEU A 281 -5.04 21.39 -10.96
C LEU A 281 -4.42 22.78 -11.04
N GLU A 282 -4.06 23.27 -12.24
CA GLU A 282 -3.58 24.64 -12.40
C GLU A 282 -4.61 25.67 -11.93
N HIS A 283 -5.89 25.44 -12.23
CA HIS A 283 -6.97 26.32 -11.77
C HIS A 283 -7.12 26.30 -10.23
N GLU A 284 -7.07 25.13 -9.60
CA GLU A 284 -7.15 25.02 -8.13
C GLU A 284 -5.91 25.60 -7.45
N LEU A 285 -4.71 25.29 -7.94
CA LEU A 285 -3.45 25.75 -7.35
C LEU A 285 -3.29 27.28 -7.45
N LYS A 286 -3.80 27.91 -8.51
CA LYS A 286 -3.82 29.39 -8.63
C LYS A 286 -4.75 30.08 -7.62
N LYS A 287 -5.67 29.36 -6.99
CA LYS A 287 -6.47 29.93 -5.89
C LYS A 287 -5.63 30.13 -4.64
N GLU A 288 -4.56 29.34 -4.48
CA GLU A 288 -3.60 29.50 -3.40
C GLU A 288 -2.57 30.57 -3.73
N LYS A 289 -2.58 31.66 -2.96
CA LYS A 289 -1.75 32.84 -3.22
C LYS A 289 -0.45 32.88 -2.40
N ASN A 290 -0.19 31.85 -1.60
CA ASN A 290 0.81 31.91 -0.55
C ASN A 290 2.01 30.96 -0.73
N ILE A 291 2.09 30.22 -1.84
CA ILE A 291 3.19 29.29 -2.08
C ILE A 291 4.45 30.04 -2.52
N GLN A 292 5.40 30.25 -1.59
CA GLN A 292 6.56 31.14 -1.80
C GLN A 292 7.91 30.44 -1.81
N HIS A 293 8.01 29.21 -1.35
CA HIS A 293 9.27 28.54 -1.05
C HIS A 293 9.48 27.24 -1.81
N ILE A 294 8.49 26.81 -2.60
CA ILE A 294 8.54 25.55 -3.35
C ILE A 294 8.27 25.76 -4.85
N ASP A 295 9.00 25.03 -5.68
CA ASP A 295 8.74 24.92 -7.11
C ASP A 295 7.95 23.63 -7.37
N VAL A 296 6.72 23.78 -7.87
CA VAL A 296 5.81 22.64 -8.08
C VAL A 296 5.82 22.22 -9.54
N TYR A 297 6.08 20.93 -9.77
CA TYR A 297 6.06 20.30 -11.09
C TYR A 297 5.01 19.21 -11.13
N VAL A 298 4.11 19.25 -12.11
CA VAL A 298 2.99 18.31 -12.26
C VAL A 298 3.19 17.48 -13.53
N PHE A 299 3.31 16.16 -13.34
CA PHE A 299 3.50 15.18 -14.41
C PHE A 299 2.22 14.38 -14.61
N THR A 300 1.65 14.51 -15.80
CA THR A 300 0.57 13.65 -16.30
C THR A 300 1.13 12.46 -17.09
N GLU A 301 0.29 11.48 -17.42
CA GLU A 301 0.71 10.35 -18.28
C GLU A 301 1.27 10.85 -19.61
N ALA A 302 0.64 11.87 -20.22
CA ALA A 302 1.12 12.49 -21.45
C ALA A 302 2.54 13.06 -21.31
N ASP A 303 2.86 13.68 -20.17
CA ASP A 303 4.22 14.20 -19.91
C ASP A 303 5.24 13.06 -19.76
N THR A 304 4.85 11.93 -19.14
CA THR A 304 5.72 10.76 -19.04
C THR A 304 5.97 10.07 -20.38
N ILE A 305 4.96 10.04 -21.26
CA ILE A 305 5.11 9.55 -22.64
C ILE A 305 6.09 10.44 -23.40
N ARG A 306 5.96 11.76 -23.30
CA ARG A 306 6.92 12.71 -23.88
C ARG A 306 8.33 12.52 -23.33
N LEU A 307 8.48 12.25 -22.03
CA LEU A 307 9.78 11.93 -21.44
C LEU A 307 10.40 10.68 -22.08
N ILE A 308 9.59 9.65 -22.36
CA ILE A 308 10.06 8.45 -23.06
C ILE A 308 10.43 8.78 -24.51
N GLU A 309 9.54 9.40 -25.27
CA GLU A 309 9.66 9.59 -26.72
C GLU A 309 10.67 10.66 -27.12
N GLU A 310 10.73 11.77 -26.38
CA GLU A 310 11.58 12.91 -26.71
C GLU A 310 12.99 12.77 -26.10
N ILE A 311 13.14 11.99 -25.02
CA ILE A 311 14.40 11.90 -24.25
C ILE A 311 14.95 10.47 -24.18
N LEU A 312 14.22 9.53 -23.57
CA LEU A 312 14.78 8.20 -23.26
C LEU A 312 15.02 7.34 -24.50
N VAL A 313 14.05 7.26 -25.41
CA VAL A 313 14.16 6.48 -26.66
C VAL A 313 15.27 7.04 -27.55
N PRO A 314 15.34 8.36 -27.83
CA PRO A 314 16.45 8.93 -28.58
C PRO A 314 17.82 8.69 -27.93
N ALA A 315 17.91 8.78 -26.60
CA ALA A 315 19.12 8.44 -25.86
C ALA A 315 19.51 6.97 -26.03
N ALA A 316 18.55 6.06 -25.87
CA ALA A 316 18.78 4.63 -26.00
C ALA A 316 19.26 4.27 -27.40
N GLN A 317 18.62 4.78 -28.45
CA GLN A 317 19.00 4.57 -29.84
C GLN A 317 20.43 5.05 -30.15
N ARG A 318 20.89 6.10 -29.47
CA ARG A 318 22.19 6.71 -29.72
C ARG A 318 23.33 6.05 -28.92
N TYR A 319 23.05 5.60 -27.70
CA TYR A 319 24.08 5.22 -26.73
C TYR A 319 23.99 3.77 -26.21
N THR A 320 23.00 3.00 -26.66
CA THR A 320 22.80 1.60 -26.26
C THR A 320 22.52 0.72 -27.49
N ASP A 321 22.64 -0.59 -27.33
CA ASP A 321 22.27 -1.56 -28.37
C ASP A 321 20.79 -1.99 -28.27
N LEU A 322 19.97 -1.25 -27.52
CA LEU A 322 18.56 -1.56 -27.30
C LEU A 322 17.74 -1.19 -28.53
N SER A 323 16.85 -2.10 -28.94
CA SER A 323 15.99 -1.94 -30.11
C SER A 323 14.49 -2.09 -29.82
N ASP A 324 14.15 -2.71 -28.68
CA ASP A 324 12.77 -2.86 -28.21
C ASP A 324 12.57 -2.01 -26.95
N PHE A 325 11.78 -0.95 -27.08
CA PHE A 325 11.47 0.01 -26.03
C PHE A 325 10.10 -0.19 -25.38
N SER A 326 9.35 -1.22 -25.78
CA SER A 326 7.99 -1.48 -25.27
C SER A 326 7.94 -1.55 -23.74
N HIS A 327 8.96 -2.13 -23.12
CA HIS A 327 9.08 -2.24 -21.68
C HIS A 327 9.20 -0.88 -20.95
N LEU A 328 9.67 0.18 -21.61
CA LEU A 328 9.67 1.52 -21.00
C LEU A 328 8.25 2.05 -20.84
N TYR A 329 7.42 1.91 -21.88
CA TYR A 329 6.02 2.33 -21.84
C TYR A 329 5.21 1.55 -20.81
N GLU A 330 5.54 0.27 -20.60
CA GLU A 330 4.89 -0.55 -19.56
C GLU A 330 5.16 -0.04 -18.14
N VAL A 331 6.38 0.43 -17.83
CA VAL A 331 6.79 0.73 -16.44
C VAL A 331 6.90 2.22 -16.10
N VAL A 332 7.33 3.05 -17.04
CA VAL A 332 7.50 4.49 -16.84
C VAL A 332 6.16 5.16 -17.13
N GLY A 333 5.51 5.66 -16.09
CA GLY A 333 4.23 6.34 -16.20
C GLY A 333 3.63 6.65 -14.84
N VAL A 334 2.51 7.37 -14.85
CA VAL A 334 1.78 7.78 -13.65
C VAL A 334 0.35 7.26 -13.62
N ASP A 335 -0.26 6.93 -14.76
CA ASP A 335 -1.60 6.34 -14.76
C ASP A 335 -1.55 4.83 -14.60
N GLY A 336 -2.31 4.29 -13.65
CA GLY A 336 -2.23 2.89 -13.28
C GLY A 336 -2.58 2.65 -11.82
N GLU A 337 -2.42 1.39 -11.42
CA GLU A 337 -2.33 1.02 -10.02
C GLU A 337 -1.16 1.73 -9.32
N TYR A 338 -1.23 1.86 -7.99
CA TYR A 338 -0.27 2.62 -7.17
C TYR A 338 1.21 2.31 -7.47
N GLY A 339 1.55 1.05 -7.76
CA GLY A 339 2.91 0.62 -8.04
C GLY A 339 3.58 1.34 -9.20
N ARG A 340 2.83 1.71 -10.26
CA ARG A 340 3.40 2.38 -11.45
C ARG A 340 3.84 3.80 -11.10
N HIS A 341 2.95 4.62 -10.55
CA HIS A 341 3.31 5.99 -10.17
C HIS A 341 4.31 6.04 -9.01
N TYR A 342 4.23 5.14 -8.03
CA TYR A 342 5.19 5.15 -6.91
C TYR A 342 6.61 4.87 -7.37
N SER A 343 6.77 3.92 -8.31
CA SER A 343 8.06 3.66 -8.92
C SER A 343 8.57 4.87 -9.72
N PHE A 344 7.70 5.53 -10.48
CA PHE A 344 8.02 6.77 -11.18
C PHE A 344 8.50 7.89 -10.23
N LEU A 345 7.78 8.13 -9.12
CA LEU A 345 8.13 9.16 -8.13
C LEU A 345 9.50 8.91 -7.49
N LYS A 346 9.95 7.65 -7.37
CA LYS A 346 11.32 7.37 -6.95
C LYS A 346 12.32 7.52 -8.10
N ALA A 347 12.00 6.95 -9.26
CA ALA A 347 12.88 6.89 -10.42
C ALA A 347 13.24 8.28 -11.00
N ILE A 348 12.29 9.21 -10.99
CA ILE A 348 12.44 10.54 -11.59
C ILE A 348 13.60 11.35 -11.01
N ALA A 349 14.04 11.06 -9.78
CA ALA A 349 15.21 11.69 -9.17
C ALA A 349 16.52 11.38 -9.91
N ALA A 350 16.67 10.16 -10.45
CA ALA A 350 17.82 9.81 -11.27
C ALA A 350 17.82 10.58 -12.59
N PHE A 351 16.65 10.70 -13.23
CA PHE A 351 16.49 11.55 -14.43
C PHE A 351 16.80 13.02 -14.11
N TRP A 352 16.31 13.52 -12.99
CA TRP A 352 16.56 14.90 -12.54
C TRP A 352 18.04 15.17 -12.31
N GLN A 353 18.75 14.22 -11.68
CA GLN A 353 20.19 14.31 -11.45
C GLN A 353 20.98 14.43 -12.77
N VAL A 354 20.61 13.62 -13.77
CA VAL A 354 21.31 13.60 -15.06
C VAL A 354 21.01 14.85 -15.89
N PHE A 355 19.74 15.24 -15.99
CA PHE A 355 19.31 16.23 -16.97
C PHE A 355 19.08 17.63 -16.42
N ILE A 356 18.72 17.77 -15.14
CA ILE A 356 18.24 19.04 -14.59
C ILE A 356 19.25 19.63 -13.60
N SER A 357 19.56 18.91 -12.53
CA SER A 357 20.47 19.36 -11.46
C SER A 357 21.30 18.19 -10.90
N ARG A 358 22.63 18.25 -11.09
CA ARG A 358 23.57 17.25 -10.56
C ARG A 358 23.69 17.26 -9.03
N GLU A 359 23.15 18.27 -8.36
CA GLU A 359 23.16 18.37 -6.90
C GLU A 359 22.18 17.39 -6.24
N ILE A 360 21.19 16.86 -6.97
CA ILE A 360 20.25 15.89 -6.42
C ILE A 360 20.98 14.62 -5.99
N LYS A 361 20.91 14.33 -4.68
CA LYS A 361 21.42 13.12 -4.03
C LYS A 361 20.33 12.11 -3.73
N GLY A 362 19.08 12.52 -3.59
CA GLY A 362 17.99 11.61 -3.25
C GLY A 362 16.59 12.14 -3.57
N THR A 363 15.61 11.29 -3.30
CA THR A 363 14.18 11.63 -3.35
C THR A 363 13.52 11.28 -2.03
N PHE A 364 12.54 12.07 -1.63
CA PHE A 364 11.69 11.82 -0.48
C PHE A 364 10.23 12.00 -0.87
N LYS A 365 9.41 10.96 -0.66
CA LYS A 365 7.97 11.02 -0.94
C LYS A 365 7.25 11.53 0.31
N ILE A 366 6.34 12.48 0.11
CA ILE A 366 5.36 12.95 1.09
C ILE A 366 3.96 12.56 0.64
N ASP A 367 3.03 12.37 1.59
CA ASP A 367 1.60 12.34 1.28
C ASP A 367 0.99 13.71 1.58
N LEU A 368 0.01 14.11 0.79
CA LEU A 368 -0.57 15.45 0.84
C LEU A 368 -1.54 15.65 2.03
N ASP A 369 -1.90 14.57 2.72
CA ASP A 369 -2.60 14.58 4.00
C ASP A 369 -1.65 14.57 5.22
N GLN A 370 -0.34 14.73 4.98
CA GLN A 370 0.71 14.76 5.99
C GLN A 370 1.46 16.10 5.96
N VAL A 371 1.92 16.55 7.12
CA VAL A 371 2.73 17.78 7.26
C VAL A 371 3.91 17.54 8.20
N PHE A 372 4.99 18.31 8.04
CA PHE A 372 6.08 18.32 9.02
C PHE A 372 5.68 19.21 10.21
N PRO A 373 5.49 18.65 11.41
CA PRO A 373 5.18 19.43 12.61
C PRO A 373 6.47 20.05 13.15
N GLN A 374 6.97 21.10 12.50
CA GLN A 374 8.32 21.65 12.75
C GLN A 374 8.55 22.09 14.21
N GLU A 375 7.52 22.66 14.86
CA GLU A 375 7.62 23.09 16.26
C GLU A 375 7.86 21.88 17.18
N GLU A 376 7.01 20.86 17.08
CA GLU A 376 7.10 19.63 17.87
C GLU A 376 8.34 18.81 17.53
N LEU A 377 8.76 18.80 16.25
CA LEU A 377 10.01 18.18 15.81
C LEU A 377 11.21 18.78 16.53
N VAL A 378 11.33 20.11 16.50
CA VAL A 378 12.44 20.80 17.17
C VAL A 378 12.37 20.62 18.68
N GLU A 379 11.19 20.76 19.28
CA GLU A 379 11.00 20.65 20.73
C GLU A 379 11.34 19.24 21.26
N GLN A 380 10.85 18.18 20.60
CA GLN A 380 10.86 16.83 21.16
C GLN A 380 11.97 15.94 20.60
N SER A 381 12.48 16.24 19.39
CA SER A 381 13.60 15.52 18.78
C SER A 381 14.90 16.33 18.72
N GLY A 382 14.84 17.65 18.94
CA GLY A 382 15.99 18.55 18.89
C GLY A 382 16.44 18.90 17.46
N SER A 383 15.66 18.57 16.43
CA SER A 383 16.02 18.79 15.03
C SER A 383 14.77 19.04 14.19
N SER A 384 14.86 19.97 13.24
CA SER A 384 13.84 20.18 12.22
C SER A 384 13.81 19.03 11.19
N ALA A 385 12.81 19.02 10.32
CA ALA A 385 12.69 18.01 9.26
C ALA A 385 13.96 17.93 8.39
N PHE A 386 14.52 19.08 7.98
CA PHE A 386 15.71 19.11 7.12
C PHE A 386 16.98 18.71 7.88
N GLU A 387 17.08 19.02 9.16
CA GLU A 387 18.17 18.54 10.00
C GLU A 387 18.17 16.99 10.09
N HIS A 388 17.00 16.35 10.16
CA HIS A 388 16.91 14.89 10.15
C HIS A 388 17.39 14.25 8.84
N PHE A 389 17.16 14.90 7.70
CA PHE A 389 17.65 14.41 6.40
C PHE A 389 19.18 14.44 6.27
N ARG A 390 19.87 15.26 7.06
CA ARG A 390 21.34 15.37 7.06
C ARG A 390 22.06 14.23 7.78
N THR A 391 21.32 13.22 8.24
CA THR A 391 21.90 12.08 8.96
C THR A 391 22.92 11.33 8.09
N PRO A 392 24.15 11.08 8.59
CA PRO A 392 25.13 10.27 7.86
C PRO A 392 24.81 8.78 7.90
N LEU A 393 23.74 8.37 8.61
CA LEU A 393 23.24 6.99 8.54
C LEU A 393 22.51 6.71 7.22
N TRP A 394 21.96 7.73 6.54
CA TRP A 394 21.35 7.54 5.24
C TRP A 394 22.44 7.39 4.19
N GLY A 395 22.58 6.18 3.64
CA GLY A 395 23.70 5.75 2.81
C GLY A 395 24.81 5.01 3.57
N ALA A 396 24.65 4.78 4.87
CA ALA A 396 25.63 4.03 5.67
C ALA A 396 25.64 2.53 5.34
N GLU A 397 26.70 1.87 5.78
CA GLU A 397 26.91 0.43 5.63
C GLU A 397 26.95 -0.25 7.00
N GLY A 398 26.55 -1.52 7.04
CA GLY A 398 26.60 -2.28 8.28
C GLY A 398 26.36 -3.77 8.11
N ILE A 399 26.20 -4.44 9.25
CA ILE A 399 25.90 -5.86 9.35
C ILE A 399 24.60 -6.03 10.15
N ASP A 400 23.62 -6.73 9.58
CA ASP A 400 22.35 -7.02 10.26
C ASP A 400 22.48 -8.12 11.33
N ASN A 401 21.40 -8.36 12.08
CA ASN A 401 21.39 -9.36 13.15
C ASN A 401 21.56 -10.82 12.67
N GLU A 402 21.42 -11.09 11.37
CA GLU A 402 21.66 -12.39 10.76
C GLU A 402 23.08 -12.51 10.18
N GLY A 403 23.91 -11.46 10.30
CA GLY A 403 25.28 -11.43 9.77
C GLY A 403 25.37 -11.05 8.30
N ASN A 404 24.29 -10.58 7.67
CA ASN A 404 24.33 -10.12 6.28
C ASN A 404 24.85 -8.69 6.21
N ASN A 405 25.62 -8.38 5.15
CA ASN A 405 26.00 -7.01 4.85
C ASN A 405 24.77 -6.22 4.35
N VAL A 406 24.61 -5.00 4.84
CA VAL A 406 23.51 -4.11 4.46
C VAL A 406 24.02 -2.72 4.04
N GLU A 407 23.28 -2.09 3.13
CA GLU A 407 23.41 -0.67 2.80
C GLU A 407 22.10 0.02 3.17
N LEU A 408 22.20 1.07 3.99
CA LEU A 408 21.12 1.90 4.46
C LEU A 408 20.79 3.02 3.45
N GLY A 409 20.72 2.67 2.17
CA GLY A 409 20.53 3.60 1.05
C GLY A 409 19.14 4.23 0.96
N MET A 410 18.17 3.70 1.71
CA MET A 410 16.84 4.26 1.86
C MET A 410 16.64 4.83 3.26
N ILE A 411 15.72 5.77 3.42
CA ILE A 411 15.36 6.37 4.72
C ILE A 411 13.85 6.26 4.93
N ALA A 412 13.44 5.99 6.16
CA ALA A 412 12.03 5.93 6.55
C ALA A 412 11.79 6.76 7.82
N GLY A 413 10.86 7.70 7.72
CA GLY A 413 10.27 8.43 8.84
C GLY A 413 9.02 7.76 9.39
N ALA A 414 8.47 8.29 10.46
CA ALA A 414 7.28 7.76 11.13
C ALA A 414 6.11 8.76 11.09
N LEU A 415 4.96 8.32 11.59
CA LEU A 415 3.73 9.10 11.63
C LEU A 415 3.25 9.25 13.08
N VAL A 416 2.59 10.37 13.33
CA VAL A 416 1.76 10.61 14.51
C VAL A 416 0.42 11.19 14.04
N ASN A 417 -0.70 10.74 14.61
CA ASN A 417 -1.99 11.33 14.23
C ASN A 417 -2.11 12.75 14.79
N ARG A 418 -2.85 13.62 14.09
CA ARG A 418 -3.16 14.97 14.57
C ARG A 418 -3.74 15.03 15.98
N GLU A 419 -4.56 14.05 16.34
CA GLU A 419 -5.18 13.98 17.67
C GLU A 419 -4.23 13.50 18.77
N ASP A 420 -3.16 12.80 18.39
CA ASP A 420 -2.20 12.17 19.29
C ASP A 420 -0.95 13.04 19.53
N ILE A 421 -0.67 14.00 18.63
CA ILE A 421 0.55 14.82 18.69
C ILE A 421 0.63 15.69 19.96
N GLY A 422 -0.51 16.05 20.54
CA GLY A 422 -0.58 16.79 21.79
C GLY A 422 -0.05 16.01 23.00
N ASP A 423 -0.04 14.68 22.93
CA ASP A 423 0.56 13.83 23.96
C ASP A 423 2.08 13.73 23.76
N SER A 424 2.51 13.44 22.53
CA SER A 424 3.91 13.30 22.13
C SER A 424 4.03 13.09 20.63
N LEU A 425 5.14 13.56 20.04
CA LEU A 425 5.57 13.21 18.69
C LEU A 425 5.80 11.69 18.54
N PHE A 426 6.15 11.01 19.63
CA PHE A 426 6.44 9.58 19.68
C PHE A 426 5.24 8.73 20.15
N THR A 427 4.02 9.27 20.02
CA THR A 427 2.80 8.48 20.21
C THR A 427 2.52 7.68 18.93
N PRO A 428 2.39 6.34 19.00
CA PRO A 428 2.17 5.52 17.81
C PRO A 428 0.82 5.85 17.15
N ASP A 429 0.84 6.02 15.82
CA ASP A 429 -0.35 6.28 15.01
C ASP A 429 -1.26 5.04 14.91
N VAL A 430 -0.67 3.84 15.00
CA VAL A 430 -1.38 2.57 15.12
C VAL A 430 -1.11 1.95 16.48
N ARG A 431 -2.17 1.86 17.30
CA ARG A 431 -2.12 1.27 18.65
C ARG A 431 -2.65 -0.17 18.65
N PHE A 432 -2.23 -0.96 19.63
CA PHE A 432 -2.78 -2.30 19.83
C PHE A 432 -4.31 -2.24 20.01
N PRO A 433 -5.08 -3.10 19.33
CA PRO A 433 -6.52 -3.11 19.44
C PRO A 433 -6.95 -3.51 20.86
N GLY A 434 -7.75 -2.67 21.52
CA GLY A 434 -8.29 -2.93 22.85
C GLY A 434 -9.68 -3.59 22.85
N LYS A 435 -10.22 -3.95 21.68
CA LYS A 435 -11.55 -4.56 21.53
C LYS A 435 -11.45 -6.08 21.45
N GLU A 436 -12.54 -6.74 21.82
CA GLU A 436 -12.70 -8.19 21.65
C GLU A 436 -12.70 -8.55 20.15
N ILE A 437 -11.89 -9.55 19.77
CA ILE A 437 -11.77 -10.04 18.39
C ILE A 437 -13.03 -10.80 18.02
N LYS A 438 -13.74 -10.38 16.96
CA LYS A 438 -14.98 -11.02 16.47
C LYS A 438 -15.06 -11.05 14.95
N GLY A 439 -16.00 -11.82 14.42
CA GLY A 439 -16.30 -11.82 12.99
C GLY A 439 -15.11 -12.27 12.13
N ASP A 440 -14.81 -11.50 11.09
CA ASP A 440 -13.69 -11.75 10.18
C ASP A 440 -12.31 -11.53 10.83
N GLU A 441 -12.23 -10.82 11.96
CA GLU A 441 -10.97 -10.52 12.65
C GLU A 441 -10.33 -11.78 13.26
N LEU A 442 -11.12 -12.82 13.53
CA LEU A 442 -10.60 -14.14 13.93
C LEU A 442 -9.82 -14.84 12.82
N ILE A 443 -10.16 -14.54 11.56
CA ILE A 443 -9.46 -15.10 10.40
C ILE A 443 -8.21 -14.28 10.09
N PHE A 444 -8.23 -12.97 10.33
CA PHE A 444 -7.14 -12.07 10.05
C PHE A 444 -7.37 -10.70 10.70
N LEU A 445 -6.37 -10.19 11.42
CA LEU A 445 -6.43 -8.87 12.04
C LEU A 445 -5.08 -8.16 11.88
N SER A 446 -4.92 -7.39 10.80
CA SER A 446 -3.65 -6.69 10.53
C SER A 446 -3.30 -5.65 11.60
N ALA A 447 -4.28 -5.10 12.31
CA ALA A 447 -4.04 -4.08 13.35
C ALA A 447 -3.04 -4.56 14.43
N LEU A 448 -3.03 -5.86 14.76
CA LEU A 448 -2.11 -6.45 15.72
C LEU A 448 -0.63 -6.36 15.28
N PRO A 449 -0.21 -7.00 14.17
CA PRO A 449 1.17 -6.90 13.71
C PRO A 449 1.54 -5.47 13.28
N GLN A 450 0.55 -4.66 12.87
CA GLN A 450 0.78 -3.25 12.56
C GLN A 450 1.14 -2.43 13.80
N ALA A 451 0.40 -2.60 14.90
CA ALA A 451 0.72 -1.95 16.17
C ALA A 451 2.10 -2.38 16.69
N LEU A 452 2.39 -3.69 16.71
CA LEU A 452 3.69 -4.21 17.12
C LEU A 452 4.84 -3.53 16.34
N SER A 453 4.74 -3.52 15.02
CA SER A 453 5.81 -2.94 14.20
C SER A 453 5.86 -1.42 14.30
N THR A 454 4.74 -0.75 14.55
CA THR A 454 4.73 0.71 14.80
C THR A 454 5.52 1.03 16.07
N GLU A 455 5.25 0.33 17.18
CA GLU A 455 5.96 0.57 18.44
C GLU A 455 7.43 0.10 18.38
N ALA A 456 7.71 -1.02 17.72
CA ALA A 456 9.04 -1.59 17.64
C ALA A 456 9.95 -0.92 16.60
N GLU A 457 9.41 -0.48 15.47
CA GLU A 457 10.19 0.10 14.37
C GLU A 457 10.05 1.63 14.36
N MET A 458 8.84 2.16 14.21
CA MET A 458 8.59 3.60 14.02
C MET A 458 8.87 4.43 15.28
N MET A 459 8.52 3.92 16.46
CA MET A 459 8.67 4.67 17.72
C MET A 459 10.02 4.46 18.40
N THR A 460 10.93 3.71 17.80
CA THR A 460 12.26 3.47 18.37
C THR A 460 13.06 4.78 18.45
N ARG A 461 13.64 5.06 19.62
CA ARG A 461 14.47 6.24 19.88
C ARG A 461 15.91 5.84 20.14
N TYR A 462 16.86 6.62 19.65
CA TYR A 462 18.29 6.35 19.87
C TYR A 462 18.81 7.08 21.10
N THR A 463 18.41 6.60 22.28
CA THR A 463 18.67 7.28 23.57
C THR A 463 19.64 6.54 24.49
N ASP A 464 20.06 5.33 24.13
CA ASP A 464 20.92 4.49 24.97
C ASP A 464 22.04 3.81 24.17
N SER A 465 22.90 3.05 24.87
CA SER A 465 24.05 2.37 24.27
C SER A 465 23.68 1.15 23.40
N ALA A 466 22.46 0.64 23.49
CA ALA A 466 22.03 -0.51 22.69
C ALA A 466 21.71 -0.06 21.26
N LEU A 467 21.06 1.10 21.12
CA LEU A 467 20.76 1.77 19.85
C LEU A 467 21.12 3.26 20.00
N ASP A 468 22.31 3.64 19.55
CA ASP A 468 22.88 4.98 19.74
C ASP A 468 22.79 5.88 18.50
N GLY A 469 22.25 5.35 17.38
CA GLY A 469 22.15 6.07 16.11
C GLY A 469 23.52 6.41 15.50
N LYS A 470 24.60 5.75 15.93
CA LYS A 470 25.97 6.01 15.47
C LYS A 470 26.70 4.70 15.14
N THR A 471 26.83 3.83 16.13
CA THR A 471 27.42 2.50 15.98
C THR A 471 26.36 1.42 15.80
N ARG A 472 25.14 1.68 16.26
CA ARG A 472 24.00 0.76 16.19
C ARG A 472 22.72 1.53 15.91
N CYS A 473 21.97 1.03 14.94
CA CYS A 473 20.66 1.55 14.57
C CYS A 473 19.73 0.38 14.23
N ILE A 474 18.49 0.67 13.85
CA ILE A 474 17.61 -0.34 13.27
C ILE A 474 17.40 -0.08 11.77
N GLN A 475 17.29 -1.16 11.01
CA GLN A 475 16.75 -1.12 9.65
C GLN A 475 15.24 -1.29 9.69
N ARG A 476 14.52 -0.71 8.71
CA ARG A 476 13.07 -0.84 8.60
C ARG A 476 12.65 -1.68 7.41
N ILE A 477 11.59 -2.47 7.64
CA ILE A 477 10.77 -3.04 6.58
C ILE A 477 9.38 -2.39 6.57
N HIS A 478 8.83 -2.14 7.77
CA HIS A 478 7.64 -1.32 7.88
C HIS A 478 7.98 0.10 7.46
N VAL A 479 7.35 0.57 6.39
CA VAL A 479 7.40 1.95 5.91
C VAL A 479 5.99 2.46 5.69
N THR A 480 5.87 3.77 5.56
CA THR A 480 4.65 4.48 5.19
C THR A 480 4.93 5.25 3.91
N GLY A 481 3.98 5.25 2.96
CA GLY A 481 4.17 5.82 1.62
C GLY A 481 4.72 7.24 1.61
N GLY A 482 4.13 8.12 2.42
CA GLY A 482 4.49 9.55 2.53
C GLY A 482 5.64 9.91 3.46
N THR A 483 6.44 8.96 3.94
CA THR A 483 7.60 9.30 4.79
C THR A 483 8.85 8.50 4.41
N SER A 484 9.07 8.28 3.12
CA SER A 484 10.16 7.42 2.66
C SER A 484 11.02 8.06 1.57
N GLY A 485 12.32 7.75 1.57
CA GLY A 485 13.26 8.24 0.57
C GLY A 485 14.31 7.22 0.16
N ILE A 486 15.00 7.51 -0.95
CA ILE A 486 16.12 6.72 -1.47
C ILE A 486 17.17 7.64 -2.08
N LEU A 487 18.45 7.34 -1.86
CA LEU A 487 19.56 8.03 -2.52
C LEU A 487 19.63 7.61 -3.99
N VAL A 488 19.95 8.54 -4.89
CA VAL A 488 20.05 8.29 -6.33
C VAL A 488 21.10 7.21 -6.63
N ASP A 489 22.21 7.19 -5.89
CA ASP A 489 23.24 6.16 -6.04
C ASP A 489 22.71 4.77 -5.72
N SER A 490 22.00 4.61 -4.59
CA SER A 490 21.35 3.36 -4.21
C SER A 490 20.24 3.00 -5.20
N LEU A 491 19.47 3.98 -5.68
CA LEU A 491 18.43 3.80 -6.69
C LEU A 491 19.01 3.24 -8.00
N ARG A 492 20.10 3.81 -8.52
CA ARG A 492 20.76 3.35 -9.76
C ARG A 492 21.46 2.01 -9.60
N LYS A 493 22.02 1.75 -8.41
CA LYS A 493 22.75 0.53 -8.06
C LYS A 493 21.83 -0.69 -7.90
N TYR A 494 20.74 -0.54 -7.15
CA TYR A 494 19.83 -1.64 -6.80
C TYR A 494 18.62 -1.71 -7.73
N ARG A 495 18.18 -0.57 -8.25
CA ARG A 495 17.02 -0.42 -9.16
C ARG A 495 15.72 -1.00 -8.57
N PRO A 496 15.38 -0.66 -7.30
CA PRO A 496 14.11 -1.08 -6.72
C PRO A 496 12.93 -0.48 -7.47
N PHE A 497 11.84 -1.25 -7.51
CA PHE A 497 10.57 -0.82 -8.07
C PHE A 497 9.41 -1.53 -7.39
N THR A 498 8.24 -0.90 -7.44
CA THR A 498 6.97 -1.53 -7.10
C THR A 498 6.31 -2.00 -8.39
N PRO A 499 5.94 -3.29 -8.51
CA PRO A 499 5.32 -3.74 -9.74
C PRO A 499 3.99 -3.07 -10.09
N THR A 500 3.68 -2.93 -11.37
CA THR A 500 2.47 -2.24 -11.86
C THR A 500 1.15 -2.93 -11.51
N PHE A 501 1.18 -4.16 -11.00
CA PHE A 501 0.01 -4.88 -10.49
C PHE A 501 -0.30 -4.60 -9.01
N ILE A 502 0.55 -3.80 -8.32
CA ILE A 502 0.32 -3.44 -6.93
C ILE A 502 -0.61 -2.24 -6.86
N GLY A 503 -1.88 -2.50 -6.55
CA GLY A 503 -2.92 -1.46 -6.39
C GLY A 503 -3.09 -0.89 -4.99
N ARG A 504 -2.25 -1.29 -4.02
CA ARG A 504 -2.29 -0.79 -2.63
C ARG A 504 -1.02 -1.16 -1.88
N ALA A 505 -0.57 -0.30 -0.97
CA ALA A 505 0.62 -0.53 -0.13
C ALA A 505 1.89 -0.73 -0.96
N GLU A 506 1.99 0.09 -1.99
CA GLU A 506 3.07 0.15 -2.96
C GLU A 506 4.43 0.41 -2.33
N ASP A 507 4.47 1.17 -1.24
CA ASP A 507 5.63 1.45 -0.41
C ASP A 507 6.20 0.19 0.23
N GLN A 508 5.32 -0.70 0.70
CA GLN A 508 5.70 -1.96 1.32
C GLN A 508 6.19 -2.99 0.29
N ALA A 509 5.65 -2.91 -0.94
CA ALA A 509 6.04 -3.78 -2.04
C ALA A 509 7.37 -3.36 -2.71
N TYR A 510 7.76 -2.09 -2.61
CA TYR A 510 8.93 -1.52 -3.30
C TYR A 510 10.23 -2.28 -3.02
N ILE A 511 10.55 -2.50 -1.75
CA ILE A 511 11.79 -3.19 -1.32
C ILE A 511 11.78 -4.68 -1.74
N LEU A 512 10.62 -5.28 -1.96
CA LEU A 512 10.51 -6.70 -2.31
C LEU A 512 11.17 -7.01 -3.66
N SER A 513 11.22 -6.06 -4.59
CA SER A 513 11.89 -6.23 -5.90
C SER A 513 13.41 -6.50 -5.78
N VAL A 514 14.01 -6.12 -4.66
CA VAL A 514 15.46 -6.15 -4.39
C VAL A 514 15.78 -6.64 -2.97
N LEU A 515 14.88 -7.42 -2.36
CA LEU A 515 14.95 -7.76 -0.93
C LEU A 515 16.28 -8.43 -0.54
N PHE A 516 16.81 -9.26 -1.43
CA PHE A 516 18.13 -9.88 -1.29
C PHE A 516 18.96 -9.65 -2.55
N ASP A 517 20.22 -9.29 -2.37
CA ASP A 517 21.19 -9.21 -3.46
C ASP A 517 22.25 -10.31 -3.28
N ASN A 518 22.16 -11.37 -4.09
CA ASN A 518 23.04 -12.54 -4.00
C ASN A 518 24.47 -12.17 -4.46
N GLY A 519 25.27 -11.67 -3.53
CA GLY A 519 26.68 -11.30 -3.77
C GLY A 519 27.01 -9.83 -3.50
N ARG A 520 26.03 -9.00 -3.11
CA ARG A 520 26.25 -7.61 -2.67
C ARG A 520 25.63 -7.38 -1.28
N LYS A 521 25.58 -6.12 -0.86
CA LYS A 521 24.90 -5.67 0.37
C LYS A 521 23.40 -5.62 0.13
N ASN A 522 22.59 -6.05 1.09
CA ASN A 522 21.15 -5.91 1.00
C ASN A 522 20.73 -4.44 1.20
N LEU A 523 19.94 -3.89 0.30
CA LEU A 523 19.41 -2.53 0.43
C LEU A 523 18.32 -2.46 1.51
N ARG A 524 18.39 -1.48 2.41
CA ARG A 524 17.49 -1.34 3.55
C ARG A 524 17.14 0.12 3.83
N TYR A 525 16.00 0.33 4.48
CA TYR A 525 15.64 1.62 5.06
C TYR A 525 16.36 1.82 6.39
N VAL A 526 17.04 2.95 6.58
CA VAL A 526 17.41 3.41 7.92
C VAL A 526 16.17 3.99 8.60
N HIS A 527 15.99 3.63 9.87
CA HIS A 527 15.11 4.38 10.75
C HIS A 527 15.81 5.66 11.22
N LYS A 528 15.27 6.83 10.85
CA LYS A 528 15.70 8.09 11.45
C LYS A 528 14.77 8.46 12.60
N ASP A 529 15.28 8.33 13.81
CA ASP A 529 14.54 8.73 15.01
C ASP A 529 14.19 10.23 14.95
N GLY A 530 12.93 10.55 15.24
CA GLY A 530 12.44 11.93 15.18
C GLY A 530 12.12 12.45 13.77
N LEU A 531 12.43 11.75 12.67
CA LEU A 531 11.87 12.09 11.36
C LEU A 531 10.39 11.66 11.33
N ILE A 532 9.50 12.52 11.81
CA ILE A 532 8.08 12.21 12.02
C ILE A 532 7.22 13.26 11.32
N MET A 533 6.20 12.81 10.59
CA MET A 533 5.18 13.67 10.01
C MET A 533 3.86 13.50 10.76
N ARG A 534 3.08 14.57 10.84
CA ARG A 534 1.74 14.54 11.41
C ARG A 534 0.73 14.13 10.34
N HIS A 535 -0.09 13.14 10.65
CA HIS A 535 -1.15 12.64 9.75
C HIS A 535 -2.49 13.28 10.08
N ASP A 536 -3.04 14.00 9.10
CA ASP A 536 -4.25 14.82 9.25
C ASP A 536 -5.48 14.22 8.55
N LYS A 537 -5.51 12.89 8.38
CA LYS A 537 -6.56 12.16 7.65
C LYS A 537 -8.00 12.55 8.00
N LYS A 538 -8.28 12.80 9.28
CA LYS A 538 -9.64 13.11 9.75
C LYS A 538 -10.11 14.51 9.31
N ALA A 539 -9.19 15.41 8.94
CA ALA A 539 -9.52 16.75 8.47
C ALA A 539 -10.22 16.74 7.09
N PHE A 540 -9.98 15.71 6.28
CA PHE A 540 -10.54 15.58 4.91
C PHE A 540 -11.76 14.65 4.86
N ALA A 541 -12.32 14.28 6.03
CA ALA A 541 -13.38 13.27 6.14
C ALA A 541 -14.77 13.78 5.70
N GLY A 542 -15.04 13.77 4.41
CA GLY A 542 -16.37 14.00 3.81
C GLY A 542 -17.15 12.71 3.46
N GLU A 543 -18.29 12.84 2.76
CA GLU A 543 -19.11 11.72 2.25
C GLU A 543 -18.31 10.69 1.41
N ALA A 544 -17.26 11.16 0.71
CA ALA A 544 -16.35 10.31 -0.06
C ALA A 544 -15.67 9.21 0.79
N VAL A 545 -15.48 9.43 2.09
CA VAL A 545 -14.88 8.45 3.00
C VAL A 545 -15.77 7.23 3.21
N LYS A 546 -17.11 7.38 3.21
CA LYS A 546 -18.03 6.24 3.33
C LYS A 546 -17.96 5.34 2.09
N MET A 547 -17.95 5.93 0.89
CA MET A 547 -17.77 5.18 -0.37
C MET A 547 -16.38 4.52 -0.46
N ALA A 548 -15.35 5.23 -0.02
CA ALA A 548 -13.97 4.72 0.00
C ALA A 548 -13.76 3.60 1.03
N ALA A 549 -14.52 3.55 2.14
CA ALA A 549 -14.36 2.52 3.17
C ALA A 549 -14.61 1.10 2.65
N THR A 550 -15.68 0.90 1.86
CA THR A 550 -15.97 -0.38 1.20
C THR A 550 -14.88 -0.72 0.18
N GLY A 551 -14.44 0.26 -0.61
CA GLY A 551 -13.35 0.11 -1.58
C GLY A 551 -12.03 -0.30 -0.93
N LYS A 552 -11.69 0.33 0.21
CA LYS A 552 -10.51 0.04 1.02
C LYS A 552 -10.54 -1.38 1.58
N LEU A 553 -11.68 -1.82 2.15
CA LEU A 553 -11.82 -3.20 2.65
C LEU A 553 -11.60 -4.24 1.55
N ILE A 554 -12.19 -4.03 0.37
CA ILE A 554 -11.98 -4.91 -0.79
C ILE A 554 -10.51 -4.85 -1.24
N GLY A 555 -9.90 -3.66 -1.25
CA GLY A 555 -8.49 -3.47 -1.56
C GLY A 555 -7.56 -4.24 -0.63
N ASP A 556 -7.87 -4.34 0.68
CA ASP A 556 -7.09 -5.14 1.63
C ASP A 556 -7.20 -6.65 1.35
N TYR A 557 -8.33 -7.14 0.84
CA TYR A 557 -8.44 -8.54 0.40
C TYR A 557 -7.64 -8.82 -0.88
N ILE A 558 -7.74 -7.92 -1.87
CA ILE A 558 -6.93 -7.99 -3.09
C ILE A 558 -5.45 -7.97 -2.73
N ARG A 559 -5.06 -7.11 -1.77
CA ARG A 559 -3.70 -7.03 -1.26
C ARG A 559 -3.21 -8.37 -0.69
N ILE A 560 -4.03 -9.10 0.09
CA ILE A 560 -3.65 -10.44 0.59
C ILE A 560 -3.36 -11.39 -0.59
N LEU A 561 -4.22 -11.41 -1.60
CA LEU A 561 -4.02 -12.24 -2.79
C LEU A 561 -2.73 -11.83 -3.52
N VAL A 562 -2.63 -10.57 -3.92
CA VAL A 562 -1.54 -10.05 -4.75
C VAL A 562 -0.20 -10.20 -4.04
N PHE A 563 -0.08 -9.86 -2.75
CA PHE A 563 1.19 -10.00 -2.02
C PHE A 563 1.61 -11.46 -1.87
N SER A 564 0.65 -12.36 -1.63
CA SER A 564 0.92 -13.80 -1.51
C SER A 564 1.43 -14.41 -2.82
N TYR A 565 0.90 -13.97 -3.97
CA TYR A 565 1.35 -14.41 -5.29
C TYR A 565 2.63 -13.68 -5.75
N TYR A 566 2.81 -12.41 -5.36
CA TYR A 566 4.01 -11.66 -5.67
C TYR A 566 5.23 -12.27 -4.99
N VAL A 567 5.14 -12.61 -3.69
CA VAL A 567 6.24 -13.28 -2.97
C VAL A 567 6.60 -14.62 -3.61
N LYS A 568 5.62 -15.37 -4.15
CA LYS A 568 5.87 -16.61 -4.90
C LYS A 568 6.51 -16.38 -6.27
N ALA A 569 6.36 -15.18 -6.84
CA ALA A 569 6.95 -14.81 -8.13
C ALA A 569 8.42 -14.34 -8.00
N LEU A 570 8.84 -13.97 -6.79
CA LEU A 570 10.20 -13.52 -6.50
C LEU A 570 11.20 -14.70 -6.55
N PRO A 571 12.47 -14.45 -6.88
CA PRO A 571 13.46 -15.51 -7.12
C PRO A 571 14.04 -16.14 -5.84
N TRP A 572 13.46 -15.86 -4.66
CA TRP A 572 13.98 -16.32 -3.38
C TRP A 572 12.99 -17.21 -2.64
N PRO A 573 13.45 -18.05 -1.69
CA PRO A 573 12.56 -18.93 -0.94
C PRO A 573 11.49 -18.17 -0.17
N PHE A 574 10.23 -18.60 -0.30
CA PHE A 574 9.06 -18.00 0.35
C PHE A 574 9.30 -17.74 1.85
N LYS A 575 9.81 -18.75 2.57
CA LYS A 575 10.07 -18.64 4.02
C LYS A 575 11.06 -17.52 4.33
N LYS A 576 12.16 -17.41 3.57
CA LYS A 576 13.17 -16.37 3.78
C LYS A 576 12.60 -14.97 3.56
N ILE A 577 11.79 -14.80 2.51
CA ILE A 577 11.10 -13.54 2.24
C ILE A 577 10.16 -13.22 3.40
N LYS A 578 9.27 -14.15 3.76
CA LYS A 578 8.29 -14.02 4.83
C LYS A 578 8.93 -13.65 6.16
N ASP A 579 9.95 -14.40 6.59
CA ASP A 579 10.70 -14.14 7.82
C ASP A 579 11.33 -12.73 7.80
N THR A 580 11.77 -12.23 6.65
CA THR A 580 12.34 -10.86 6.57
C THR A 580 11.27 -9.79 6.73
N ILE A 581 10.11 -9.95 6.10
CA ILE A 581 9.09 -8.89 5.99
C ILE A 581 8.06 -8.90 7.13
N ASP A 582 8.13 -9.90 8.00
CA ASP A 582 7.29 -9.98 9.18
C ASP A 582 7.67 -8.97 10.27
N PRO A 583 6.68 -8.45 11.02
CA PRO A 583 5.26 -8.84 10.98
C PRO A 583 4.36 -7.91 10.15
N PHE A 584 4.76 -6.66 9.89
CA PHE A 584 3.93 -5.63 9.26
C PHE A 584 3.47 -5.98 7.85
N THR A 585 4.42 -6.06 6.92
CA THR A 585 4.14 -6.37 5.51
C THR A 585 3.76 -7.84 5.36
N GLY A 586 4.47 -8.71 6.08
CA GLY A 586 4.32 -10.15 5.96
C GLY A 586 2.98 -10.69 6.43
N CYS A 587 2.22 -9.98 7.27
CA CYS A 587 0.88 -10.40 7.63
C CYS A 587 -0.06 -10.52 6.41
N PHE A 588 0.17 -9.75 5.34
CA PHE A 588 -0.58 -9.84 4.08
C PHE A 588 -0.10 -10.95 3.13
N VAL A 589 0.93 -11.72 3.52
CA VAL A 589 1.48 -12.83 2.73
C VAL A 589 1.04 -14.15 3.36
N SER A 590 -0.11 -14.65 2.93
CA SER A 590 -0.72 -15.88 3.43
C SER A 590 -0.21 -17.12 2.69
N ARG A 591 -0.17 -18.25 3.41
CA ARG A 591 0.07 -19.58 2.81
C ARG A 591 -1.18 -20.18 2.18
N ILE A 592 -2.35 -19.66 2.56
CA ILE A 592 -3.70 -20.04 2.11
C ILE A 592 -4.51 -18.78 1.73
N PRO A 593 -4.01 -17.94 0.81
CA PRO A 593 -4.60 -16.64 0.52
C PRO A 593 -6.05 -16.71 0.01
N LEU A 594 -6.43 -17.73 -0.76
CA LEU A 594 -7.80 -17.87 -1.25
C LEU A 594 -8.75 -18.12 -0.08
N THR A 595 -8.42 -19.07 0.79
CA THR A 595 -9.22 -19.42 1.97
C THR A 595 -9.38 -18.25 2.92
N VAL A 596 -8.30 -17.54 3.24
CA VAL A 596 -8.36 -16.35 4.09
C VAL A 596 -9.28 -15.30 3.47
N VAL A 597 -9.13 -14.99 2.18
CA VAL A 597 -9.93 -13.94 1.54
C VAL A 597 -11.40 -14.30 1.44
N TYR A 598 -11.75 -15.52 1.02
CA TYR A 598 -13.15 -15.94 0.95
C TYR A 598 -13.82 -15.94 2.32
N LEU A 599 -13.17 -16.47 3.35
CA LEU A 599 -13.72 -16.49 4.71
C LEU A 599 -13.88 -15.09 5.27
N ARG A 600 -12.86 -14.23 5.15
CA ARG A 600 -12.94 -12.84 5.59
C ARG A 600 -14.05 -12.08 4.89
N PHE A 601 -14.12 -12.20 3.56
CA PHE A 601 -15.13 -11.54 2.76
C PHE A 601 -16.54 -11.96 3.18
N ALA A 602 -16.80 -13.26 3.29
CA ALA A 602 -18.11 -13.77 3.65
C ALA A 602 -18.52 -13.47 5.10
N LEU A 603 -17.59 -13.56 6.05
CA LEU A 603 -17.83 -13.21 7.45
C LEU A 603 -18.04 -11.70 7.63
N LYS A 604 -17.30 -10.87 6.88
CA LYS A 604 -17.51 -9.42 6.89
C LYS A 604 -18.88 -9.05 6.34
N ALA A 605 -19.29 -9.66 5.22
CA ALA A 605 -20.63 -9.49 4.68
C ALA A 605 -21.70 -9.92 5.70
N ALA A 606 -21.52 -11.07 6.36
CA ALA A 606 -22.43 -11.54 7.41
C ALA A 606 -22.53 -10.56 8.58
N SER A 607 -21.42 -9.90 8.95
CA SER A 607 -21.41 -8.88 10.02
C SER A 607 -22.30 -7.68 9.68
N PHE A 608 -22.30 -7.23 8.42
CA PHE A 608 -23.17 -6.13 7.97
C PHE A 608 -24.66 -6.49 8.05
N PHE A 609 -25.01 -7.74 7.73
CA PHE A 609 -26.40 -8.21 7.79
C PHE A 609 -26.87 -8.61 9.19
N ASN A 610 -25.94 -8.76 10.14
CA ASN A 610 -26.26 -9.03 11.54
C ASN A 610 -26.78 -7.77 12.26
N GLU A 611 -26.40 -6.58 11.77
CA GLU A 611 -26.84 -5.30 12.29
C GLU A 611 -28.30 -5.03 11.92
N SER A 612 -29.06 -4.41 12.84
CA SER A 612 -30.49 -4.14 12.61
C SER A 612 -30.75 -2.98 11.64
N SER A 613 -29.77 -2.09 11.45
CA SER A 613 -29.87 -0.87 10.63
C SER A 613 -29.94 -1.18 9.14
N ASP A 614 -30.88 -0.56 8.42
CA ASP A 614 -31.00 -0.69 6.97
C ASP A 614 -29.80 -0.08 6.23
N GLU A 615 -29.15 0.95 6.77
CA GLU A 615 -27.88 1.49 6.23
C GLU A 615 -26.80 0.41 6.21
N LYS A 616 -26.73 -0.43 7.25
CA LYS A 616 -25.74 -1.51 7.34
C LYS A 616 -26.07 -2.68 6.41
N LYS A 617 -27.34 -3.03 6.25
CA LYS A 617 -27.75 -4.04 5.26
C LYS A 617 -27.44 -3.59 3.84
N GLN A 618 -27.72 -2.33 3.53
CA GLN A 618 -27.36 -1.74 2.24
C GLN A 618 -25.85 -1.74 2.02
N GLN A 619 -25.06 -1.39 3.05
CA GLN A 619 -23.60 -1.51 3.00
C GLN A 619 -23.14 -2.95 2.71
N GLY A 620 -23.78 -3.95 3.32
CA GLY A 620 -23.52 -5.37 3.04
C GLY A 620 -23.84 -5.77 1.60
N PHE A 621 -24.95 -5.28 1.05
CA PHE A 621 -25.34 -5.48 -0.34
C PHE A 621 -24.30 -4.89 -1.32
N GLU A 622 -23.92 -3.63 -1.14
CA GLU A 622 -22.93 -2.94 -1.98
C GLU A 622 -21.55 -3.58 -1.88
N PHE A 623 -21.15 -3.99 -0.68
CA PHE A 623 -19.91 -4.70 -0.43
C PHE A 623 -19.85 -6.03 -1.18
N LEU A 624 -20.94 -6.81 -1.18
CA LEU A 624 -21.01 -8.05 -1.95
C LEU A 624 -20.96 -7.79 -3.45
N GLN A 625 -21.77 -6.87 -3.95
CA GLN A 625 -21.84 -6.59 -5.39
C GLN A 625 -20.48 -6.13 -5.95
N SER A 626 -19.86 -5.13 -5.32
CA SER A 626 -18.57 -4.59 -5.76
C SER A 626 -17.42 -5.57 -5.50
N GLY A 627 -17.42 -6.20 -4.32
CA GLY A 627 -16.35 -7.10 -3.89
C GLY A 627 -16.25 -8.36 -4.72
N THR A 628 -17.38 -9.03 -5.00
CA THR A 628 -17.35 -10.27 -5.79
C THR A 628 -16.80 -10.06 -7.19
N ARG A 629 -17.14 -8.95 -7.87
CA ARG A 629 -16.62 -8.66 -9.22
C ARG A 629 -15.10 -8.53 -9.21
N ARG A 630 -14.59 -7.61 -8.38
CA ARG A 630 -13.15 -7.30 -8.31
C ARG A 630 -12.33 -8.48 -7.80
N LEU A 631 -12.82 -9.20 -6.78
CA LEU A 631 -12.14 -10.39 -6.26
C LEU A 631 -12.15 -11.53 -7.26
N HIS A 632 -13.26 -11.77 -7.95
CA HIS A 632 -13.36 -12.83 -8.95
C HIS A 632 -12.39 -12.59 -10.11
N GLU A 633 -12.34 -11.38 -10.66
CA GLU A 633 -11.38 -11.00 -11.71
C GLU A 633 -9.92 -11.21 -11.25
N THR A 634 -9.59 -10.73 -10.04
CA THR A 634 -8.26 -10.90 -9.45
C THR A 634 -7.89 -12.38 -9.27
N ILE A 635 -8.82 -13.19 -8.75
CA ILE A 635 -8.59 -14.62 -8.52
C ILE A 635 -8.39 -15.34 -9.86
N LEU A 636 -9.25 -15.10 -10.85
CA LEU A 636 -9.14 -15.71 -12.17
C LEU A 636 -7.81 -15.40 -12.85
N GLU A 637 -7.26 -14.20 -12.65
CA GLU A 637 -5.92 -13.88 -13.11
C GLU A 637 -4.86 -14.67 -12.35
N LEU A 638 -4.84 -14.55 -11.02
CA LEU A 638 -3.76 -15.08 -10.18
C LEU A 638 -3.70 -16.62 -10.15
N THR A 639 -4.82 -17.32 -10.31
CA THR A 639 -4.86 -18.79 -10.30
C THR A 639 -4.43 -19.45 -11.62
N LYS A 640 -4.01 -18.66 -12.61
CA LYS A 640 -3.40 -19.21 -13.84
C LYS A 640 -2.05 -19.86 -13.51
N GLU A 641 -1.76 -20.99 -14.16
CA GLU A 641 -0.51 -21.72 -14.01
C GLU A 641 0.33 -21.66 -15.32
N PRO A 642 1.63 -21.35 -15.25
CA PRO A 642 2.37 -20.94 -14.05
C PRO A 642 1.93 -19.55 -13.54
N ASN A 643 2.23 -19.23 -12.27
CA ASN A 643 1.92 -17.94 -11.64
C ASN A 643 2.22 -16.76 -12.60
N PRO A 644 1.21 -15.99 -13.04
CA PRO A 644 1.37 -14.98 -14.09
C PRO A 644 2.27 -13.80 -13.67
N LEU A 645 2.39 -13.57 -12.36
CA LEU A 645 3.21 -12.47 -11.83
C LEU A 645 4.72 -12.71 -12.05
N ILE A 646 5.16 -13.95 -12.31
CA ILE A 646 6.57 -14.26 -12.60
C ILE A 646 7.03 -13.52 -13.86
N GLU A 647 6.30 -13.68 -14.96
CA GLU A 647 6.67 -13.05 -16.23
C GLU A 647 6.46 -11.53 -16.18
N ARG A 648 5.39 -11.06 -15.52
CA ARG A 648 5.17 -9.62 -15.33
C ARG A 648 6.29 -8.98 -14.54
N PHE A 649 6.71 -9.56 -13.41
CA PHE A 649 7.86 -9.08 -12.63
C PHE A 649 9.17 -9.05 -13.45
N ARG A 650 9.44 -10.10 -14.25
CA ARG A 650 10.65 -10.15 -15.10
C ARG A 650 10.66 -9.06 -16.16
N LYS A 651 9.53 -8.84 -16.84
CA LYS A 651 9.38 -7.76 -17.84
C LYS A 651 9.59 -6.39 -17.22
N GLU A 652 8.93 -6.12 -16.10
CA GLU A 652 9.04 -4.83 -15.44
C GLU A 652 10.47 -4.57 -14.91
N LYS A 653 11.12 -5.61 -14.37
CA LYS A 653 12.54 -5.53 -13.98
C LYS A 653 13.44 -5.19 -15.17
N LYS A 654 13.15 -5.74 -16.36
CA LYS A 654 13.87 -5.39 -17.60
C LYS A 654 13.62 -3.94 -18.00
N GLY A 655 12.38 -3.45 -17.92
CA GLY A 655 12.02 -2.05 -18.18
C GLY A 655 12.77 -1.06 -17.27
N TRP A 656 12.79 -1.32 -15.96
CA TRP A 656 13.54 -0.46 -15.03
C TRP A 656 15.06 -0.55 -15.24
N ASN A 657 15.59 -1.74 -15.53
CA ASN A 657 17.01 -1.87 -15.87
C ASN A 657 17.39 -1.05 -17.10
N MET A 658 16.53 -1.06 -18.13
CA MET A 658 16.69 -0.24 -19.33
C MET A 658 16.68 1.24 -19.00
N TYR A 659 15.70 1.71 -18.21
CA TYR A 659 15.61 3.10 -17.77
C TYR A 659 16.92 3.60 -17.15
N TYR A 660 17.44 2.90 -16.14
CA TYR A 660 18.67 3.32 -15.47
C TYR A 660 19.91 3.18 -16.35
N GLU A 661 20.00 2.16 -17.20
CA GLU A 661 21.12 2.03 -18.14
C GLU A 661 21.20 3.20 -19.13
N ILE A 662 20.04 3.65 -19.65
CA ILE A 662 19.98 4.82 -20.53
C ILE A 662 20.52 6.06 -19.79
N LEU A 663 20.07 6.29 -18.55
CA LEU A 663 20.54 7.41 -17.73
C LEU A 663 22.07 7.36 -17.47
N ASP A 664 22.59 6.17 -17.13
CA ASP A 664 24.02 5.96 -16.89
C ASP A 664 24.87 6.30 -18.12
N ARG A 665 24.40 5.92 -19.31
CA ARG A 665 25.08 6.23 -20.58
C ARG A 665 25.02 7.70 -20.91
N VAL A 666 23.85 8.32 -20.85
CA VAL A 666 23.69 9.75 -21.17
C VAL A 666 24.54 10.62 -20.24
N GLU A 667 24.59 10.30 -18.95
CA GLU A 667 25.41 11.05 -18.00
C GLU A 667 26.90 10.99 -18.37
N THR A 668 27.39 9.80 -18.75
CA THR A 668 28.78 9.57 -19.16
C THR A 668 29.12 10.42 -20.39
N GLU A 669 28.30 10.35 -21.43
CA GLU A 669 28.52 11.06 -22.70
C GLU A 669 28.39 12.58 -22.54
N THR A 670 27.44 13.04 -21.73
CA THR A 670 27.27 14.47 -21.43
C THR A 670 28.46 15.02 -20.63
N LYS A 671 29.07 14.22 -19.74
CA LYS A 671 30.32 14.59 -19.05
C LYS A 671 31.51 14.70 -20.01
N MET A 672 31.50 13.94 -21.11
CA MET A 672 32.50 14.04 -22.18
C MET A 672 32.23 15.18 -23.19
N GLY A 673 31.13 15.92 -23.01
CA GLY A 673 30.76 17.04 -23.89
C GLY A 673 30.11 16.63 -25.21
N ASP A 674 29.53 15.42 -25.29
CA ASP A 674 28.81 14.99 -26.49
C ASP A 674 27.63 15.93 -26.80
N ALA A 675 27.60 16.41 -28.05
CA ALA A 675 26.65 17.45 -28.47
C ALA A 675 25.19 16.96 -28.43
N PHE A 676 24.95 15.68 -28.74
CA PHE A 676 23.60 15.12 -28.70
C PHE A 676 23.11 14.99 -27.25
N GLY A 677 23.96 14.56 -26.33
CA GLY A 677 23.63 14.47 -24.90
C GLY A 677 23.28 15.84 -24.31
N LEU A 678 24.04 16.88 -24.69
CA LEU A 678 23.75 18.27 -24.31
C LEU A 678 22.44 18.80 -24.93
N GLU A 679 22.09 18.37 -26.15
CA GLU A 679 20.80 18.69 -26.76
C GLU A 679 19.64 18.01 -26.01
N LEU A 680 19.77 16.72 -25.68
CA LEU A 680 18.79 16.00 -24.87
C LEU A 680 18.61 16.67 -23.50
N GLN A 681 19.69 17.15 -22.89
CA GLN A 681 19.62 17.92 -21.65
C GLN A 681 18.78 19.20 -21.78
N LYS A 682 18.91 19.92 -22.90
CA LYS A 682 18.08 21.10 -23.17
C LYS A 682 16.61 20.71 -23.38
N LYS A 683 16.33 19.64 -24.12
CA LYS A 683 14.97 19.13 -24.33
C LYS A 683 14.32 18.72 -23.01
N ALA A 684 15.04 17.97 -22.17
CA ALA A 684 14.57 17.55 -20.86
C ALA A 684 14.24 18.75 -19.96
N LYS A 685 15.10 19.78 -19.93
CA LYS A 685 14.81 21.03 -19.20
C LYS A 685 13.57 21.73 -19.74
N SER A 686 13.40 21.81 -21.06
CA SER A 686 12.20 22.39 -21.66
C SER A 686 10.94 21.60 -21.30
N LEU A 687 10.98 20.27 -21.31
CA LEU A 687 9.85 19.42 -20.92
C LEU A 687 9.49 19.66 -19.46
N VAL A 688 10.46 19.60 -18.55
CA VAL A 688 10.25 19.84 -17.11
C VAL A 688 9.67 21.23 -16.85
N GLU A 689 10.10 22.26 -17.59
CA GLU A 689 9.53 23.60 -17.45
C GLU A 689 8.06 23.64 -17.89
N THR A 690 7.65 22.87 -18.90
CA THR A 690 6.21 22.75 -19.25
C THR A 690 5.38 22.02 -18.19
N CYS A 691 6.01 21.29 -17.28
CA CYS A 691 5.36 20.67 -16.12
C CYS A 691 5.29 21.60 -14.92
N LYS A 692 6.01 22.74 -14.92
CA LYS A 692 6.03 23.68 -13.80
C LYS A 692 4.71 24.43 -13.69
N ILE A 693 4.13 24.48 -12.48
CA ILE A 693 2.94 25.27 -12.20
C ILE A 693 3.35 26.74 -12.02
N ASN A 694 2.67 27.62 -12.76
CA ASN A 694 2.76 29.05 -12.52
C ASN A 694 1.65 29.49 -11.55
N PHE A 695 2.07 29.95 -10.37
CA PHE A 695 1.18 30.49 -9.33
C PHE A 695 0.81 31.97 -9.55
N GLU A 696 1.44 32.64 -10.53
CA GLU A 696 1.15 34.05 -10.90
C GLU A 696 -0.06 34.22 -11.82
#